data_AF-A0A415I636-F1
#
_entry.id   AF-A0A415I636-F1
#
_cell.length_a   1.000
_cell.length_b   1.000
_cell.length_c   1.000
_cell.angle_alpha   90.00
_cell.angle_beta   90.00
_cell.angle_gamma   90.00
#
_symmetry.space_group_name_H-M   'P 1'
#
loop_
_entity.id
_entity.type
_entity.pdbx_description
1 polymer ?
#
loop_
_entity_poly.entity_id
_entity_poly.type
_entity_poly.pdbx_seq_one_letter_code
_entity_poly.pdbx_strand_id
1 'polypeptide(L)'
;MNIKDDEYINSFDIKNVEDIDQVIDFMKGKKSLATWKEAIKKISEIDSYIDTIAKDRRPHIPKGVVWGTILEQYLSKIEKCYELIQKNCNYAGNRTELIELSNTIAQSKYWAYCIYEEEKKLNIKLKNKIKNENKKENNNNLYIALAEFWSAYNSDFDDYRRAIDMLCKNYPGNYQDMEEDERNKIENAFLDNVIYCGDKGDRGYCYQGINAMRTNMKCLDDKLLENIILRYKGDDIARFSQYRHQILTMIDCIGEETLKKKLIDNILYSAVVLNIILTILTAEGCDLYYNSWTLDRIGSHNSSETGHEILIQHENDWEIRTKTGRGYKIKIDSSNKKLLIGVSNGEIEEEKQIPFEVQEFEWRLNDFIDNNKFRNEIKEALLDKKFDNRENLMFSYLYLNGYRGIRLCRFSFDHKFIYDPDKREICEDNNKYFDTEGFYDRKIKSVSCIVGKNGAGKTSIIEFLGNTFSKIVSLYDNNKGIDYAQIVEKLKLDKGIEFLVIFKYGDKYYRVSNIDKIYDSSKKTKEYKRSLLLQNGQKNKVYFWSNKLELKEIFPVMHNLPVENNEDDKDRSNHRDTKEDDVIAQIEYTRINDVREAQYLHSVSKTDENKSLNMLLIYQFMYIKFLFENSKGITELKQLEWEHVNLYEALIDKKKYEEIEAAISKKFNSPQDYTLFYDINVSWFKMSSGQEAKFTFEAKLYWALIGGKRFREYYSDILEKNSEQIDLSRCIREDDSAIIYIDEGDLYYHPEWQRQFMKSILEIVKLRKEECSLQLIITSNSPYILSDFFHQDVLYIMPNDEEFNIAETFGQNIHTLLKSPFFMKSTIGCVAYSKISGVMEALSDEGNRASENNELPENIMEVLYNKRDDNLSKTELYNILKSFVNNIGEEIYKIELEHLLEESLPQQNEFDILMKQKAEIEERLRFLQESK
;
A
#
# COMPACT_ATOMS: atom_id res chain seq x y z
N MET A 1 17.60 18.57 -16.79
CA MET A 1 17.82 19.97 -16.38
C MET A 1 18.06 20.88 -17.59
N ASN A 2 17.02 21.58 -18.03
CA ASN A 2 17.08 22.63 -19.05
C ASN A 2 17.17 24.00 -18.37
N ILE A 3 18.12 24.84 -18.82
CA ILE A 3 18.36 26.23 -18.38
C ILE A 3 17.11 27.14 -18.51
N LYS A 4 16.04 26.69 -19.17
CA LYS A 4 14.80 27.46 -19.36
C LYS A 4 13.83 27.46 -18.17
N ASP A 5 13.94 26.51 -17.24
CA ASP A 5 13.03 26.48 -16.08
C ASP A 5 13.44 27.47 -14.99
N ASP A 6 14.75 27.80 -14.88
CA ASP A 6 15.24 28.83 -13.96
C ASP A 6 14.84 30.25 -14.40
N GLU A 7 14.73 30.53 -15.70
CA GLU A 7 14.16 31.80 -16.18
C GLU A 7 12.65 31.89 -15.91
N TYR A 8 11.95 30.75 -15.87
CA TYR A 8 10.50 30.70 -15.61
C TYR A 8 10.17 30.84 -14.11
N ILE A 9 11.00 30.28 -13.21
CA ILE A 9 10.90 30.51 -11.76
C ILE A 9 11.20 31.97 -11.41
N ASN A 10 12.17 32.59 -12.10
CA ASN A 10 12.46 34.02 -11.98
C ASN A 10 11.39 34.95 -12.61
N SER A 11 10.37 34.39 -13.29
CA SER A 11 9.27 35.17 -13.88
C SER A 11 8.06 35.37 -12.95
N PHE A 12 8.00 34.68 -11.80
CA PHE A 12 7.04 35.03 -10.74
C PHE A 12 7.59 36.22 -9.96
N ASP A 13 6.97 37.38 -10.15
CA ASP A 13 7.48 38.69 -9.73
C ASP A 13 7.57 38.80 -8.19
N ILE A 14 8.71 38.40 -7.61
CA ILE A 14 9.07 38.64 -6.20
C ILE A 14 9.02 40.14 -5.86
N LYS A 15 9.15 41.01 -6.88
CA LYS A 15 9.01 42.47 -6.76
C LYS A 15 7.73 42.90 -6.07
N ASN A 16 6.60 42.25 -6.35
CA ASN A 16 5.33 42.60 -5.70
C ASN A 16 5.38 42.38 -4.19
N VAL A 17 6.12 41.36 -3.74
CA VAL A 17 6.34 41.10 -2.30
C VAL A 17 7.40 42.04 -1.74
N GLU A 18 8.47 42.36 -2.48
CA GLU A 18 9.51 43.35 -2.10
C GLU A 18 8.95 44.76 -1.87
N ASP A 19 7.94 45.18 -2.62
CA ASP A 19 7.29 46.49 -2.45
C ASP A 19 6.61 46.65 -1.07
N ILE A 20 6.33 45.54 -0.36
CA ILE A 20 5.84 45.56 1.03
C ILE A 20 6.89 46.13 1.99
N ASP A 21 8.20 45.98 1.70
CA ASP A 21 9.25 46.49 2.59
C ASP A 21 9.22 48.03 2.68
N GLN A 22 8.81 48.72 1.60
CA GLN A 22 8.59 50.16 1.61
C GLN A 22 7.42 50.57 2.53
N VAL A 23 6.36 49.75 2.57
CA VAL A 23 5.21 49.95 3.46
C VAL A 23 5.59 49.69 4.92
N ILE A 24 6.39 48.66 5.18
CA ILE A 24 6.94 48.35 6.52
C ILE A 24 7.83 49.50 7.01
N ASP A 25 8.71 50.04 6.15
CA ASP A 25 9.57 51.17 6.50
C ASP A 25 8.77 52.44 6.77
N PHE A 26 7.69 52.68 6.02
CA PHE A 26 6.74 53.76 6.31
C PHE A 26 6.06 53.59 7.68
N MET A 27 5.67 52.37 8.05
CA MET A 27 5.10 52.07 9.38
C MET A 27 6.11 52.29 10.52
N LYS A 28 7.41 52.09 10.30
CA LYS A 28 8.44 52.42 11.31
C LYS A 28 8.50 53.92 11.62
N GLY A 29 8.22 54.76 10.61
CA GLY A 29 8.29 56.22 10.72
C GLY A 29 7.03 56.91 11.29
N LYS A 30 5.85 56.26 11.23
CA LYS A 30 4.57 56.86 11.64
C LYS A 30 3.75 55.92 12.54
N LYS A 31 3.26 56.44 13.68
CA LYS A 31 2.59 55.66 14.74
C LYS A 31 1.13 56.07 14.92
N SER A 32 0.29 55.88 13.90
CA SER A 32 -1.15 56.17 14.00
C SER A 32 -2.00 55.05 13.39
N LEU A 33 -3.22 54.87 13.91
CA LEU A 33 -4.19 53.92 13.37
C LEU A 33 -4.45 54.12 11.87
N ALA A 34 -4.53 55.38 11.42
CA ALA A 34 -4.69 55.71 10.00
C ALA A 34 -3.53 55.16 9.14
N THR A 35 -2.30 55.25 9.65
CA THR A 35 -1.10 54.72 8.98
C THR A 35 -1.17 53.20 8.85
N TRP A 36 -1.59 52.50 9.92
CA TRP A 36 -1.68 51.04 9.92
C TRP A 36 -2.80 50.53 9.03
N LYS A 37 -3.96 51.21 9.00
CA LYS A 37 -5.05 50.86 8.07
C LYS A 37 -4.64 51.03 6.62
N GLU A 38 -3.93 52.11 6.30
CA GLU A 38 -3.41 52.33 4.95
C GLU A 38 -2.39 51.26 4.58
N ALA A 39 -1.53 50.84 5.52
CA ALA A 39 -0.58 49.77 5.31
C ALA A 39 -1.25 48.41 5.08
N ILE A 40 -2.24 48.03 5.90
CA ILE A 40 -3.01 46.79 5.73
C ILE A 40 -3.67 46.78 4.36
N LYS A 41 -4.32 47.88 3.95
CA LYS A 41 -4.96 47.98 2.63
C LYS A 41 -3.96 47.81 1.48
N LYS A 42 -2.83 48.52 1.52
CA LYS A 42 -1.78 48.40 0.47
C LYS A 42 -1.19 47.00 0.39
N ILE A 43 -0.95 46.36 1.53
CA ILE A 43 -0.43 44.98 1.55
C ILE A 43 -1.49 44.01 1.02
N SER A 44 -2.77 44.20 1.38
CA SER A 44 -3.88 43.34 0.93
C SER A 44 -4.21 43.49 -0.57
N GLU A 45 -3.68 44.51 -1.28
CA GLU A 45 -3.77 44.58 -2.75
C GLU A 45 -3.06 43.38 -3.43
N ILE A 46 -2.13 42.75 -2.72
CA ILE A 46 -1.37 41.57 -3.18
C ILE A 46 -2.18 40.27 -2.97
N ASP A 47 -3.23 40.27 -2.16
CA ASP A 47 -4.03 39.07 -1.87
C ASP A 47 -4.56 38.39 -3.15
N SER A 48 -5.07 39.18 -4.11
CA SER A 48 -5.56 38.64 -5.38
C SER A 48 -4.46 38.00 -6.22
N TYR A 49 -3.23 38.52 -6.14
CA TYR A 49 -2.07 37.95 -6.83
C TYR A 49 -1.69 36.62 -6.20
N ILE A 50 -1.64 36.59 -4.86
CA ILE A 50 -1.38 35.37 -4.07
C ILE A 50 -2.45 34.32 -4.41
N ASP A 51 -3.74 34.67 -4.37
CA ASP A 51 -4.83 33.78 -4.76
C ASP A 51 -4.77 33.26 -6.19
N THR A 52 -4.29 34.08 -7.14
CA THR A 52 -4.15 33.67 -8.53
C THR A 52 -3.06 32.60 -8.67
N ILE A 53 -1.92 32.78 -8.00
CA ILE A 53 -0.86 31.76 -7.98
C ILE A 53 -1.36 30.49 -7.27
N ALA A 54 -2.17 30.62 -6.22
CA ALA A 54 -2.79 29.50 -5.52
C ALA A 54 -3.75 28.67 -6.39
N LYS A 55 -4.49 29.32 -7.30
CA LYS A 55 -5.47 28.68 -8.20
C LYS A 55 -4.85 28.01 -9.43
N ASP A 56 -3.69 28.46 -9.86
CA ASP A 56 -3.01 27.99 -11.09
C ASP A 56 -2.28 26.63 -10.94
N ARG A 57 -2.81 25.75 -10.07
CA ARG A 57 -2.40 24.36 -9.77
C ARG A 57 -2.58 23.42 -10.97
N ARG A 58 -2.10 23.79 -12.16
CA ARG A 58 -2.06 22.86 -13.30
C ARG A 58 -1.12 21.69 -12.97
N PRO A 59 -1.52 20.44 -13.21
CA PRO A 59 -0.84 19.22 -12.75
C PRO A 59 0.53 18.92 -13.40
N HIS A 60 1.16 19.87 -14.11
CA HIS A 60 2.33 19.61 -14.96
C HIS A 60 3.54 20.54 -14.73
N ILE A 61 3.64 21.24 -13.60
CA ILE A 61 4.81 22.10 -13.31
C ILE A 61 5.20 21.97 -11.82
N PRO A 62 6.50 21.95 -11.45
CA PRO A 62 6.97 21.91 -10.06
C PRO A 62 6.74 23.23 -9.29
N LYS A 63 5.50 23.74 -9.27
CA LYS A 63 5.10 25.05 -8.71
C LYS A 63 4.90 25.07 -7.18
N GLY A 64 4.84 23.93 -6.50
CA GLY A 64 4.54 23.86 -5.06
C GLY A 64 5.58 24.55 -4.16
N VAL A 65 6.87 24.39 -4.48
CA VAL A 65 7.98 24.93 -3.67
C VAL A 65 8.10 26.46 -3.83
N VAL A 66 7.94 26.96 -5.06
CA VAL A 66 8.03 28.40 -5.35
C VAL A 66 6.85 29.15 -4.72
N TRP A 67 5.64 28.60 -4.84
CA TRP A 67 4.45 29.14 -4.19
C TRP A 67 4.55 29.17 -2.66
N GLY A 68 4.93 28.04 -2.04
CA GLY A 68 5.12 27.95 -0.60
C GLY A 68 6.12 29.00 -0.10
N THR A 69 7.23 29.17 -0.82
CA THR A 69 8.25 30.19 -0.50
C THR A 69 7.69 31.62 -0.61
N ILE A 70 6.95 31.95 -1.67
CA ILE A 70 6.35 33.29 -1.85
C ILE A 70 5.33 33.59 -0.76
N LEU A 71 4.49 32.61 -0.41
CA LEU A 71 3.48 32.78 0.63
C LEU A 71 4.12 32.91 2.02
N GLU A 72 5.11 32.08 2.35
CA GLU A 72 5.86 32.19 3.62
C GLU A 72 6.52 33.57 3.75
N GLN A 73 7.10 34.09 2.66
CA GLN A 73 7.62 35.46 2.63
C GLN A 73 6.52 36.49 2.85
N TYR A 74 5.37 36.33 2.21
CA TYR A 74 4.21 37.22 2.38
C TYR A 74 3.69 37.22 3.83
N LEU A 75 3.46 36.04 4.40
CA LEU A 75 3.04 35.86 5.80
C LEU A 75 4.08 36.44 6.77
N SER A 76 5.38 36.21 6.53
CA SER A 76 6.45 36.79 7.35
C SER A 76 6.46 38.33 7.33
N LYS A 77 6.11 38.96 6.21
CA LYS A 77 5.99 40.42 6.12
C LYS A 77 4.75 40.95 6.85
N ILE A 78 3.62 40.24 6.78
CA ILE A 78 2.43 40.55 7.59
C ILE A 78 2.76 40.46 9.09
N GLU A 79 3.50 39.43 9.50
CA GLU A 79 3.95 39.27 10.88
C GLU A 79 4.80 40.45 11.36
N LYS A 80 5.78 40.89 10.57
CA LYS A 80 6.58 42.10 10.89
C LYS A 80 5.70 43.33 11.10
N CYS A 81 4.60 43.46 10.34
CA CYS A 81 3.64 44.54 10.54
C CYS A 81 2.93 44.42 11.90
N TYR A 82 2.51 43.22 12.28
CA TYR A 82 1.94 42.96 13.61
C TYR A 82 2.93 43.28 14.74
N GLU A 83 4.23 42.98 14.59
CA GLU A 83 5.25 43.37 15.57
C GLU A 83 5.31 44.89 15.77
N LEU A 84 5.25 45.64 14.67
CA LEU A 84 5.26 47.10 14.69
C LEU A 84 3.99 47.69 15.31
N ILE A 85 2.83 47.12 14.99
CA ILE A 85 1.55 47.50 15.60
C ILE A 85 1.61 47.25 17.11
N GLN A 86 2.05 46.06 17.52
CA GLN A 86 2.11 45.69 18.93
C GLN A 86 3.09 46.54 19.74
N LYS A 87 4.24 46.88 19.17
CA LYS A 87 5.27 47.70 19.82
C LYS A 87 4.84 49.15 20.00
N ASN A 88 4.01 49.68 19.09
CA ASN A 88 3.66 51.09 19.04
C ASN A 88 2.23 51.41 19.49
N CYS A 89 1.34 50.42 19.62
CA CYS A 89 0.02 50.58 20.22
C CYS A 89 0.13 50.78 21.74
N ASN A 90 -0.19 51.99 22.22
CA ASN A 90 -0.55 52.17 23.62
C ASN A 90 -2.03 51.82 23.77
N TYR A 91 -2.33 50.59 24.14
CA TYR A 91 -3.67 50.01 24.25
C TYR A 91 -4.54 50.60 25.38
N ALA A 92 -4.30 51.84 25.79
CA ALA A 92 -5.03 52.50 26.86
C ALA A 92 -6.37 53.03 26.32
N GLY A 93 -7.41 52.17 26.31
CA GLY A 93 -8.81 52.60 26.45
C GLY A 93 -9.56 53.13 25.24
N ASN A 94 -9.11 52.91 23.99
CA ASN A 94 -9.84 53.38 22.81
C ASN A 94 -10.53 52.23 22.03
N ARG A 95 -11.65 51.77 22.56
CA ARG A 95 -12.48 50.67 22.02
C ARG A 95 -12.80 50.83 20.53
N THR A 96 -13.10 52.05 20.10
CA THR A 96 -13.45 52.36 18.70
C THR A 96 -12.28 52.09 17.75
N GLU A 97 -11.06 52.43 18.16
CA GLU A 97 -9.86 52.22 17.33
C GLU A 97 -9.53 50.74 17.15
N LEU A 98 -9.72 49.93 18.20
CA LEU A 98 -9.51 48.48 18.14
C LEU A 98 -10.57 47.76 17.29
N ILE A 99 -11.83 48.21 17.36
CA ILE A 99 -12.90 47.73 16.48
C ILE A 99 -12.56 48.01 15.01
N GLU A 100 -12.18 49.26 14.70
CA GLU A 100 -11.87 49.63 13.32
C GLU A 100 -10.62 48.93 12.77
N LEU A 101 -9.62 48.68 13.62
CA LEU A 101 -8.45 47.88 13.26
C LEU A 101 -8.85 46.43 12.96
N SER A 102 -9.66 45.81 13.83
CA SER A 102 -10.18 44.45 13.64
C SER A 102 -10.94 44.31 12.32
N ASN A 103 -11.81 45.27 11.99
CA ASN A 103 -12.55 45.27 10.73
C ASN A 103 -11.64 45.44 9.52
N THR A 104 -10.53 46.17 9.66
CA THR A 104 -9.55 46.32 8.57
C THR A 104 -8.74 45.03 8.38
N ILE A 105 -8.40 44.33 9.47
CA ILE A 105 -7.71 43.02 9.41
C ILE A 105 -8.61 41.98 8.75
N ALA A 106 -9.90 41.94 9.11
CA ALA A 106 -10.86 40.97 8.56
C ALA A 106 -11.11 41.14 7.05
N GLN A 107 -10.64 42.22 6.42
CA GLN A 107 -10.70 42.39 4.95
C GLN A 107 -9.71 41.49 4.20
N SER A 108 -8.73 40.91 4.90
CA SER A 108 -7.77 39.97 4.34
C SER A 108 -7.73 38.69 5.17
N LYS A 109 -7.91 37.55 4.51
CA LYS A 109 -7.75 36.22 5.12
C LYS A 109 -6.33 35.92 5.61
N TYR A 110 -5.28 36.45 4.96
CA TYR A 110 -3.87 36.24 5.38
C TYR A 110 -3.53 36.97 6.69
N TRP A 111 -3.93 38.24 6.78
CA TRP A 111 -3.88 39.00 8.03
C TRP A 111 -4.69 38.34 9.15
N ALA A 112 -5.90 37.85 8.85
CA ALA A 112 -6.69 37.09 9.81
C ALA A 112 -5.96 35.81 10.27
N TYR A 113 -5.37 35.02 9.37
CA TYR A 113 -4.55 33.86 9.76
C TYR A 113 -3.42 34.22 10.72
N CYS A 114 -2.59 35.22 10.36
CA CYS A 114 -1.44 35.63 11.19
C CYS A 114 -1.85 36.09 12.59
N ILE A 115 -3.05 36.66 12.78
CA ILE A 115 -3.52 37.07 14.11
C ILE A 115 -3.83 35.88 15.02
N TYR A 116 -4.25 34.75 14.44
CA TYR A 116 -4.65 33.54 15.17
C TYR A 116 -3.48 32.60 15.44
N GLU A 117 -2.41 32.66 14.64
CA GLU A 117 -1.20 31.86 14.75
C GLU A 117 -0.50 32.00 16.12
N GLU A 118 -0.39 30.90 16.87
CA GLU A 118 -0.02 30.93 18.29
C GLU A 118 1.45 30.62 18.58
N GLU A 119 2.20 30.03 17.62
CA GLU A 119 3.63 29.73 17.80
C GLU A 119 4.46 30.99 18.11
N LYS A 120 4.00 32.14 17.62
CA LYS A 120 4.66 33.44 17.76
C LYS A 120 3.92 34.25 18.83
N LYS A 121 4.29 34.03 20.10
CA LYS A 121 3.74 34.68 21.34
C LYS A 121 3.43 36.19 21.26
N LEU A 122 3.95 36.91 20.27
CA LEU A 122 3.65 38.30 19.96
C LEU A 122 2.14 38.55 19.72
N ASN A 123 1.45 37.76 18.91
CA ASN A 123 0.09 38.12 18.46
C ASN A 123 -1.01 37.92 19.52
N ILE A 124 -0.74 37.10 20.55
CA ILE A 124 -1.68 36.74 21.63
C ILE A 124 -2.19 37.96 22.40
N LYS A 125 -1.34 38.97 22.67
CA LYS A 125 -1.77 40.16 23.44
C LYS A 125 -2.75 41.04 22.66
N LEU A 126 -2.54 41.18 21.34
CA LEU A 126 -3.42 41.96 20.47
C LEU A 126 -4.75 41.21 20.26
N LYS A 127 -4.67 39.90 19.94
CA LYS A 127 -5.81 38.97 19.83
C LYS A 127 -6.69 39.02 21.08
N ASN A 128 -6.11 38.89 22.28
CA ASN A 128 -6.87 38.92 23.53
C ASN A 128 -7.53 40.27 23.81
N LYS A 129 -6.90 41.39 23.42
CA LYS A 129 -7.51 42.73 23.57
C LYS A 129 -8.66 42.95 22.60
N ILE A 130 -8.49 42.55 21.34
CA ILE A 130 -9.56 42.57 20.33
C ILE A 130 -10.74 41.69 20.80
N LYS A 131 -10.46 40.48 21.32
CA LYS A 131 -11.49 39.59 21.87
C LYS A 131 -12.20 40.19 23.10
N ASN A 132 -11.49 40.86 24.01
CA ASN A 132 -12.05 41.38 25.27
C ASN A 132 -12.89 42.66 25.10
N GLU A 133 -12.63 43.50 24.09
CA GLU A 133 -13.31 44.80 23.93
C GLU A 133 -14.50 44.79 22.94
N ASN A 134 -14.62 43.73 22.13
CA ASN A 134 -15.58 43.67 21.01
C ASN A 134 -16.92 42.99 21.36
N LYS A 135 -18.01 43.51 20.77
CA LYS A 135 -19.30 42.79 20.65
C LYS A 135 -19.11 41.57 19.73
N LYS A 136 -19.92 40.51 19.91
CA LYS A 136 -19.90 39.24 19.13
C LYS A 136 -19.65 39.44 17.62
N GLU A 137 -20.27 40.45 17.01
CA GLU A 137 -20.30 40.73 15.56
C GLU A 137 -18.92 40.90 14.88
N ASN A 138 -17.95 41.57 15.51
CA ASN A 138 -16.62 41.76 14.89
C ASN A 138 -15.68 40.57 15.06
N ASN A 139 -15.90 39.74 16.09
CA ASN A 139 -15.18 38.47 16.23
C ASN A 139 -15.64 37.47 15.16
N ASN A 140 -16.89 37.57 14.70
CA ASN A 140 -17.40 36.76 13.58
C ASN A 140 -16.65 37.08 12.28
N ASN A 141 -16.52 38.36 11.90
CA ASN A 141 -15.82 38.76 10.67
C ASN A 141 -14.37 38.25 10.61
N LEU A 142 -13.65 38.34 11.73
CA LEU A 142 -12.28 37.86 11.83
C LEU A 142 -12.20 36.33 11.72
N TYR A 143 -13.17 35.62 12.31
CA TYR A 143 -13.30 34.17 12.18
C TYR A 143 -13.69 33.74 10.76
N ILE A 144 -14.57 34.48 10.09
CA ILE A 144 -14.97 34.21 8.70
C ILE A 144 -13.76 34.37 7.78
N ALA A 145 -12.96 35.42 7.95
CA ALA A 145 -11.71 35.59 7.20
C ALA A 145 -10.69 34.47 7.49
N LEU A 146 -10.64 33.95 8.72
CA LEU A 146 -9.85 32.75 9.05
C LEU A 146 -10.36 31.49 8.34
N ALA A 147 -11.68 31.30 8.28
CA ALA A 147 -12.31 30.20 7.55
C ALA A 147 -11.99 30.29 6.05
N GLU A 148 -12.06 31.48 5.46
CA GLU A 148 -11.68 31.72 4.06
C GLU A 148 -10.20 31.41 3.77
N PHE A 149 -9.30 31.65 4.74
CA PHE A 149 -7.90 31.25 4.62
C PHE A 149 -7.78 29.73 4.50
N TRP A 150 -8.38 28.99 5.44
CA TRP A 150 -8.27 27.53 5.49
C TRP A 150 -9.06 26.80 4.40
N SER A 151 -10.07 27.44 3.78
CA SER A 151 -10.70 26.92 2.55
C SER A 151 -9.81 27.11 1.32
N ALA A 152 -8.90 28.08 1.35
CA ALA A 152 -8.02 28.39 0.22
C ALA A 152 -6.61 27.77 0.33
N TYR A 153 -6.16 27.41 1.54
CA TYR A 153 -4.76 27.11 1.79
C TYR A 153 -4.51 25.86 2.66
N ASN A 154 -3.75 24.93 2.06
CA ASN A 154 -2.99 23.89 2.75
C ASN A 154 -1.72 23.65 1.91
N SER A 155 -0.54 23.73 2.53
CA SER A 155 0.76 23.53 1.89
C SER A 155 1.32 22.13 2.08
N ASP A 156 1.02 21.50 3.21
CA ASP A 156 1.37 20.11 3.50
C ASP A 156 0.16 19.34 4.08
N PHE A 157 0.34 18.05 4.32
CA PHE A 157 -0.71 17.23 4.92
C PHE A 157 -0.98 17.56 6.40
N ASP A 158 -0.02 18.15 7.13
CA ASP A 158 -0.21 18.53 8.53
C ASP A 158 -1.10 19.77 8.67
N ASP A 159 -1.13 20.64 7.64
CA ASP A 159 -1.99 21.82 7.60
C ASP A 159 -3.47 21.47 7.76
N TYR A 160 -3.96 20.33 7.26
CA TYR A 160 -5.35 19.92 7.48
C TYR A 160 -5.64 19.72 8.97
N ARG A 161 -4.73 19.11 9.73
CA ARG A 161 -4.84 18.96 11.19
C ARG A 161 -4.82 20.33 11.87
N ARG A 162 -3.89 21.20 11.47
CA ARG A 162 -3.78 22.57 12.02
C ARG A 162 -5.01 23.40 11.75
N ALA A 163 -5.61 23.26 10.56
CA ALA A 163 -6.86 23.92 10.20
C ALA A 163 -7.98 23.51 11.15
N ILE A 164 -8.19 22.21 11.37
CA ILE A 164 -9.21 21.72 12.30
C ILE A 164 -8.96 22.25 13.72
N ASP A 165 -7.72 22.19 14.20
CA ASP A 165 -7.36 22.70 15.52
C ASP A 165 -7.64 24.20 15.67
N MET A 166 -7.22 25.01 14.70
CA MET A 166 -7.34 26.47 14.77
C MET A 166 -8.78 26.95 14.56
N LEU A 167 -9.54 26.33 13.64
CA LEU A 167 -10.94 26.63 13.38
C LEU A 167 -11.83 26.27 14.59
N CYS A 168 -11.58 25.13 15.24
CA CYS A 168 -12.33 24.73 16.44
C CYS A 168 -11.98 25.62 17.64
N LYS A 169 -10.69 25.83 17.95
CA LYS A 169 -10.25 26.65 19.11
C LYS A 169 -10.78 28.09 19.08
N ASN A 170 -11.02 28.64 17.90
CA ASN A 170 -11.46 30.02 17.72
C ASN A 170 -12.93 30.15 17.29
N TYR A 171 -13.69 29.05 17.31
CA TYR A 171 -15.09 29.04 16.93
C TYR A 171 -15.95 29.97 17.82
N PRO A 172 -16.79 30.85 17.24
CA PRO A 172 -17.53 31.86 18.00
C PRO A 172 -18.80 31.34 18.70
N GLY A 173 -19.30 30.13 18.40
CA GLY A 173 -20.42 29.51 19.11
C GLY A 173 -21.80 30.12 18.86
N ASN A 174 -22.01 30.74 17.69
CA ASN A 174 -23.24 31.45 17.33
C ASN A 174 -23.65 31.19 15.86
N TYR A 175 -23.42 29.98 15.35
CA TYR A 175 -23.59 29.68 13.92
C TYR A 175 -25.03 29.88 13.42
N GLN A 176 -26.05 29.62 14.25
CA GLN A 176 -27.45 29.86 13.86
C GLN A 176 -27.81 31.35 13.72
N ASP A 177 -27.06 32.25 14.37
CA ASP A 177 -27.29 33.70 14.32
C ASP A 177 -26.61 34.37 13.12
N MET A 178 -25.87 33.63 12.29
CA MET A 178 -25.08 34.13 11.16
C MET A 178 -25.86 34.14 9.84
N GLU A 179 -25.47 35.03 8.92
CA GLU A 179 -26.03 35.10 7.57
C GLU A 179 -25.70 33.84 6.75
N GLU A 180 -26.50 33.54 5.72
CA GLU A 180 -26.32 32.34 4.89
C GLU A 180 -24.94 32.28 4.21
N ASP A 181 -24.45 33.40 3.69
CA ASP A 181 -23.12 33.50 3.07
C ASP A 181 -21.98 33.23 4.06
N GLU A 182 -22.14 33.65 5.32
CA GLU A 182 -21.15 33.44 6.38
C GLU A 182 -21.10 31.96 6.79
N ARG A 183 -22.29 31.35 6.96
CA ARG A 183 -22.43 29.91 7.24
C ARG A 183 -21.79 29.05 6.15
N ASN A 184 -22.05 29.40 4.88
CA ASN A 184 -21.45 28.71 3.73
C ASN A 184 -19.92 28.73 3.73
N LYS A 185 -19.30 29.86 4.10
CA LYS A 185 -17.84 29.97 4.19
C LYS A 185 -17.26 29.09 5.28
N ILE A 186 -17.89 29.05 6.45
CA ILE A 186 -17.48 28.20 7.58
C ILE A 186 -17.64 26.73 7.21
N GLU A 187 -18.77 26.35 6.64
CA GLU A 187 -19.03 24.97 6.19
C GLU A 187 -18.02 24.52 5.13
N ASN A 188 -17.70 25.36 4.14
CA ASN A 188 -16.66 25.06 3.15
C ASN A 188 -15.30 24.87 3.79
N ALA A 189 -14.90 25.77 4.69
CA ALA A 189 -13.60 25.68 5.37
C ALA A 189 -13.46 24.38 6.16
N PHE A 190 -14.50 23.97 6.89
CA PHE A 190 -14.48 22.68 7.55
C PHE A 190 -14.48 21.53 6.55
N LEU A 191 -15.37 21.51 5.56
CA LEU A 191 -15.44 20.43 4.57
C LEU A 191 -14.10 20.24 3.84
N ASP A 192 -13.51 21.32 3.33
CA ASP A 192 -12.25 21.32 2.57
C ASP A 192 -11.07 20.74 3.37
N ASN A 193 -11.13 20.80 4.70
CA ASN A 193 -10.08 20.26 5.59
C ASN A 193 -10.42 18.88 6.17
N VAL A 194 -11.70 18.65 6.51
CA VAL A 194 -12.18 17.40 7.10
C VAL A 194 -12.06 16.25 6.10
N ILE A 195 -12.33 16.48 4.81
CA ILE A 195 -12.25 15.40 3.80
C ILE A 195 -10.85 14.81 3.67
N TYR A 196 -9.80 15.54 4.10
CA TYR A 196 -8.42 15.06 4.12
C TYR A 196 -7.99 14.51 5.48
N CYS A 197 -8.85 14.46 6.49
CA CYS A 197 -8.52 13.88 7.80
C CYS A 197 -8.60 12.34 7.77
N GLY A 198 -7.48 11.66 8.04
CA GLY A 198 -7.40 10.19 8.09
C GLY A 198 -6.71 9.67 9.35
N ASP A 199 -6.43 8.37 9.36
CA ASP A 199 -5.73 7.61 10.40
C ASP A 199 -4.52 6.83 9.82
N LYS A 200 -3.82 6.01 10.62
CA LYS A 200 -2.57 5.31 10.26
C LYS A 200 -2.59 4.46 9.00
N GLY A 201 -3.76 3.92 8.67
CA GLY A 201 -3.96 3.10 7.49
C GLY A 201 -4.23 3.89 6.21
N ASP A 202 -4.53 5.18 6.32
CA ASP A 202 -5.16 5.97 5.26
C ASP A 202 -4.11 6.73 4.44
N ARG A 203 -3.59 6.07 3.40
CA ARG A 203 -2.67 6.71 2.44
C ARG A 203 -3.38 7.84 1.70
N GLY A 204 -2.71 8.99 1.58
CA GLY A 204 -3.27 10.17 0.90
C GLY A 204 -4.11 11.08 1.79
N TYR A 205 -4.16 10.82 3.10
CA TYR A 205 -4.86 11.63 4.09
C TYR A 205 -3.90 12.17 5.16
N CYS A 206 -4.30 13.27 5.81
CA CYS A 206 -3.70 13.78 7.03
C CYS A 206 -3.81 12.73 8.13
N TYR A 207 -2.69 12.07 8.38
CA TYR A 207 -2.56 10.94 9.28
C TYR A 207 -3.13 11.18 10.72
N GLN A 208 -3.04 12.41 11.25
CA GLN A 208 -3.57 12.77 12.59
C GLN A 208 -4.92 13.49 12.55
N GLY A 209 -5.52 13.62 11.37
CA GLY A 209 -6.72 14.43 11.17
C GLY A 209 -7.91 13.94 11.99
N ILE A 210 -8.18 12.64 12.01
CA ILE A 210 -9.30 12.07 12.78
C ILE A 210 -9.14 12.33 14.28
N ASN A 211 -7.93 12.16 14.83
CA ASN A 211 -7.68 12.41 16.25
C ASN A 211 -7.92 13.90 16.59
N ALA A 212 -7.49 14.80 15.71
CA ALA A 212 -7.73 16.23 15.88
C ALA A 212 -9.22 16.59 15.82
N MET A 213 -9.97 15.99 14.89
CA MET A 213 -11.43 16.14 14.83
C MET A 213 -12.08 15.71 16.15
N ARG A 214 -11.78 14.49 16.61
CA ARG A 214 -12.35 13.90 17.83
C ARG A 214 -12.07 14.72 19.09
N THR A 215 -10.88 15.33 19.15
CA THR A 215 -10.45 16.13 20.29
C THR A 215 -11.07 17.52 20.29
N ASN A 216 -11.17 18.15 19.11
CA ASN A 216 -11.45 19.58 19.01
C ASN A 216 -12.89 19.93 18.58
N MET A 217 -13.58 19.07 17.81
CA MET A 217 -14.88 19.43 17.20
C MET A 217 -16.07 19.45 18.16
N LYS A 218 -15.93 18.95 19.39
CA LYS A 218 -16.99 18.98 20.42
C LYS A 218 -17.44 20.39 20.82
N CYS A 219 -16.69 21.43 20.44
CA CYS A 219 -17.05 22.82 20.69
C CYS A 219 -17.98 23.43 19.63
N LEU A 220 -18.21 22.74 18.52
CA LEU A 220 -19.01 23.22 17.40
C LEU A 220 -20.52 23.05 17.69
N ASP A 221 -21.35 23.91 17.07
CA ASP A 221 -22.80 23.76 17.19
C ASP A 221 -23.27 22.50 16.44
N ASP A 222 -24.19 21.74 17.03
CA ASP A 222 -24.75 20.50 16.43
C ASP A 222 -25.27 20.73 15.00
N LYS A 223 -25.83 21.91 14.72
CA LYS A 223 -26.34 22.28 13.40
C LYS A 223 -25.25 22.52 12.35
N LEU A 224 -24.07 23.00 12.77
CA LEU A 224 -22.91 23.13 11.87
C LEU A 224 -22.37 21.75 11.51
N LEU A 225 -22.21 20.86 12.50
CA LEU A 225 -21.80 19.47 12.27
C LEU A 225 -22.76 18.74 11.32
N GLU A 226 -24.07 18.89 11.53
CA GLU A 226 -25.11 18.34 10.65
C GLU A 226 -24.91 18.81 9.20
N ASN A 227 -24.74 20.12 8.98
CA ASN A 227 -24.61 20.69 7.65
C ASN A 227 -23.29 20.30 6.95
N ILE A 228 -22.19 20.16 7.69
CA ILE A 228 -20.93 19.62 7.12
C ILE A 228 -21.13 18.18 6.67
N ILE A 229 -21.74 17.34 7.51
CA ILE A 229 -22.01 15.92 7.18
C ILE A 229 -22.89 15.81 5.93
N LEU A 230 -23.94 16.64 5.82
CA LEU A 230 -24.88 16.61 4.70
C LEU A 230 -24.26 17.01 3.35
N ARG A 231 -23.08 17.63 3.34
CA ARG A 231 -22.34 17.99 2.12
C ARG A 231 -21.53 16.83 1.54
N TYR A 232 -21.40 15.72 2.25
CA TYR A 232 -20.78 14.51 1.70
C TYR A 232 -21.67 13.89 0.61
N LYS A 233 -21.06 13.45 -0.49
CA LYS A 233 -21.79 12.72 -1.54
C LYS A 233 -22.05 11.30 -1.09
N GLY A 234 -23.25 10.78 -1.34
CA GLY A 234 -23.60 9.41 -0.93
C GLY A 234 -22.69 8.33 -1.51
N ASP A 235 -22.24 8.50 -2.75
CA ASP A 235 -21.27 7.59 -3.37
C ASP A 235 -19.98 7.52 -2.56
N ASP A 236 -19.44 8.70 -2.27
CA ASP A 236 -18.19 8.85 -1.55
C ASP A 236 -18.29 8.25 -0.15
N ILE A 237 -19.45 8.35 0.51
CA ILE A 237 -19.71 7.70 1.81
C ILE A 237 -19.72 6.18 1.68
N ALA A 238 -20.38 5.63 0.66
CA ALA A 238 -20.46 4.19 0.47
C ALA A 238 -19.10 3.59 0.03
N ARG A 239 -18.32 4.37 -0.72
CA ARG A 239 -17.04 3.97 -1.31
C ARG A 239 -15.85 4.15 -0.37
N PHE A 240 -15.74 5.28 0.31
CA PHE A 240 -14.57 5.63 1.12
C PHE A 240 -14.81 5.34 2.60
N SER A 241 -14.07 4.38 3.15
CA SER A 241 -14.10 4.08 4.59
C SER A 241 -13.66 5.28 5.44
N GLN A 242 -12.81 6.14 4.89
CA GLN A 242 -12.32 7.36 5.53
C GLN A 242 -13.46 8.36 5.72
N TYR A 243 -14.34 8.50 4.74
CA TYR A 243 -15.48 9.43 4.82
C TYR A 243 -16.47 8.95 5.89
N ARG A 244 -16.70 7.64 5.98
CA ARG A 244 -17.46 7.05 7.09
C ARG A 244 -16.80 7.33 8.44
N HIS A 245 -15.47 7.23 8.53
CA HIS A 245 -14.72 7.58 9.75
C HIS A 245 -14.91 9.05 10.16
N GLN A 246 -14.75 9.96 9.20
CA GLN A 246 -14.87 11.40 9.39
C GLN A 246 -16.28 11.76 9.83
N ILE A 247 -17.29 11.22 9.14
CA ILE A 247 -18.71 11.42 9.45
C ILE A 247 -19.02 10.91 10.85
N LEU A 248 -18.63 9.67 11.20
CA LEU A 248 -18.94 9.18 12.54
C LEU A 248 -18.20 9.98 13.61
N THR A 249 -16.94 10.37 13.37
CA THR A 249 -16.20 11.22 14.31
C THR A 249 -16.92 12.55 14.55
N MET A 250 -17.54 13.14 13.53
CA MET A 250 -18.38 14.33 13.68
C MET A 250 -19.69 14.02 14.42
N ILE A 251 -20.35 12.90 14.12
CA ILE A 251 -21.57 12.46 14.83
C ILE A 251 -21.28 12.25 16.32
N ASP A 252 -20.13 11.67 16.68
CA ASP A 252 -19.73 11.47 18.08
C ASP A 252 -19.53 12.79 18.83
N CYS A 253 -19.23 13.87 18.11
CA CYS A 253 -19.09 15.22 18.67
C CYS A 253 -20.43 15.93 18.91
N ILE A 254 -21.54 15.46 18.32
CA ILE A 254 -22.88 16.03 18.50
C ILE A 254 -23.36 15.82 19.95
N GLY A 255 -24.10 16.77 20.51
CA GLY A 255 -24.73 16.63 21.84
C GLY A 255 -26.10 15.97 21.79
N GLU A 256 -26.91 16.30 20.78
CA GLU A 256 -28.28 15.83 20.61
C GLU A 256 -28.37 14.37 20.14
N GLU A 257 -28.83 13.46 21.01
CA GLU A 257 -28.97 12.03 20.66
C GLU A 257 -29.98 11.73 19.55
N THR A 258 -31.08 12.48 19.49
CA THR A 258 -32.06 12.33 18.41
C THR A 258 -31.46 12.64 17.04
N LEU A 259 -30.58 13.65 16.97
CA LEU A 259 -29.87 14.03 15.76
C LEU A 259 -28.78 13.01 15.40
N LYS A 260 -28.03 12.50 16.37
CA LYS A 260 -27.03 11.44 16.13
C LYS A 260 -27.65 10.22 15.46
N LYS A 261 -28.73 9.72 16.06
CA LYS A 261 -29.46 8.57 15.55
C LYS A 261 -29.96 8.83 14.12
N LYS A 262 -30.54 10.01 13.89
CA LYS A 262 -31.00 10.44 12.57
C LYS A 262 -29.89 10.41 11.52
N LEU A 263 -28.70 10.94 11.83
CA LEU A 263 -27.57 11.01 10.90
C LEU A 263 -26.97 9.63 10.60
N ILE A 264 -26.83 8.78 11.63
CA ILE A 264 -26.38 7.40 11.45
C ILE A 264 -27.30 6.66 10.48
N ASP A 265 -28.61 6.80 10.68
CA ASP A 265 -29.62 6.09 9.89
C ASP A 265 -29.69 6.60 8.46
N ASN A 266 -29.90 7.91 8.29
CA ASN A 266 -30.21 8.52 7.01
C ASN A 266 -28.98 8.72 6.11
N ILE A 267 -27.77 8.75 6.70
CA ILE A 267 -26.54 9.04 5.95
C ILE A 267 -25.65 7.82 5.88
N LEU A 268 -25.22 7.28 7.03
CA LEU A 268 -24.27 6.16 7.04
C LEU A 268 -24.91 4.87 6.54
N TYR A 269 -25.96 4.37 7.20
CA TYR A 269 -26.59 3.10 6.79
C TYR A 269 -27.25 3.23 5.42
N SER A 270 -27.99 4.31 5.19
CA SER A 270 -28.71 4.54 3.94
C SER A 270 -27.82 4.58 2.71
N ALA A 271 -26.71 5.33 2.75
CA ALA A 271 -25.78 5.41 1.62
C ALA A 271 -25.20 4.02 1.28
N VAL A 272 -24.84 3.25 2.29
CA VAL A 272 -24.27 1.91 2.11
C VAL A 272 -25.30 0.90 1.59
N VAL A 273 -26.49 0.83 2.22
CA VAL A 273 -27.58 -0.07 1.81
C VAL A 273 -28.01 0.22 0.38
N LEU A 274 -28.24 1.50 0.07
CA LEU A 274 -28.70 1.89 -1.24
C LEU A 274 -27.64 1.59 -2.30
N ASN A 275 -26.35 1.80 -2.00
CA ASN A 275 -25.27 1.39 -2.87
C ASN A 275 -25.31 -0.14 -3.15
N ILE A 276 -25.47 -0.97 -2.12
CA ILE A 276 -25.59 -2.43 -2.28
C ILE A 276 -26.76 -2.79 -3.20
N ILE A 277 -27.92 -2.16 -3.02
CA ILE A 277 -29.12 -2.45 -3.82
C ILE A 277 -28.96 -2.00 -5.27
N LEU A 278 -28.50 -0.76 -5.49
CA LEU A 278 -28.22 -0.23 -6.84
C LEU A 278 -27.18 -1.08 -7.56
N THR A 279 -26.16 -1.54 -6.84
CA THR A 279 -25.13 -2.48 -7.31
C THR A 279 -25.75 -3.78 -7.81
N ILE A 280 -26.60 -4.43 -7.00
CA ILE A 280 -27.25 -5.70 -7.35
C ILE A 280 -28.12 -5.53 -8.61
N LEU A 281 -28.90 -4.46 -8.67
CA LEU A 281 -29.77 -4.19 -9.82
C LEU A 281 -28.96 -3.90 -11.10
N THR A 282 -27.82 -3.23 -10.98
CA THR A 282 -26.92 -2.94 -12.11
C THR A 282 -26.29 -4.22 -12.68
N ALA A 283 -25.85 -5.13 -11.81
CA ALA A 283 -25.27 -6.42 -12.23
C ALA A 283 -26.26 -7.28 -13.04
N GLU A 284 -27.56 -7.16 -12.76
CA GLU A 284 -28.65 -7.83 -13.48
C GLU A 284 -29.05 -7.12 -14.79
N GLY A 285 -28.33 -6.06 -15.18
CA GLY A 285 -28.55 -5.36 -16.45
C GLY A 285 -29.57 -4.22 -16.36
N CYS A 286 -29.92 -3.74 -15.16
CA CYS A 286 -30.61 -2.46 -15.03
C CYS A 286 -29.57 -1.34 -15.16
N ASP A 287 -29.57 -0.57 -16.24
CA ASP A 287 -28.68 0.60 -16.44
C ASP A 287 -29.05 1.75 -15.49
N LEU A 288 -28.81 1.55 -14.19
CA LEU A 288 -29.00 2.55 -13.13
C LEU A 288 -27.72 3.36 -13.01
N TYR A 289 -27.76 4.63 -13.45
CA TYR A 289 -26.58 5.50 -13.38
C TYR A 289 -26.46 6.16 -12.01
N TYR A 290 -25.27 6.07 -11.43
CA TYR A 290 -24.98 6.25 -10.01
C TYR A 290 -24.78 7.73 -9.60
N ASN A 291 -24.52 8.62 -10.56
CA ASN A 291 -23.97 9.97 -10.33
C ASN A 291 -24.91 11.03 -9.71
N SER A 292 -26.01 10.67 -9.05
CA SER A 292 -27.00 11.65 -8.61
C SER A 292 -27.37 11.61 -7.13
N TRP A 293 -26.50 11.10 -6.26
CA TRP A 293 -26.62 11.27 -4.81
C TRP A 293 -25.86 12.53 -4.35
N THR A 294 -26.40 13.68 -4.73
CA THR A 294 -26.17 14.92 -3.97
C THR A 294 -27.40 15.11 -3.10
N LEU A 295 -27.21 15.12 -1.79
CA LEU A 295 -28.20 15.51 -0.77
C LEU A 295 -28.69 16.96 -0.92
N ASP A 296 -28.35 17.64 -2.02
CA ASP A 296 -28.53 19.07 -2.27
C ASP A 296 -29.97 19.57 -2.23
N ARG A 297 -30.96 18.68 -2.15
CA ARG A 297 -32.29 18.94 -1.58
C ARG A 297 -33.01 17.62 -1.41
N ILE A 298 -33.38 17.29 -0.17
CA ILE A 298 -34.53 16.42 0.13
C ILE A 298 -35.71 16.94 -0.70
N GLY A 299 -36.00 16.28 -1.83
CA GLY A 299 -37.06 16.69 -2.77
C GLY A 299 -36.74 16.66 -4.27
N SER A 300 -35.58 16.15 -4.74
CA SER A 300 -35.31 16.06 -6.19
C SER A 300 -35.71 14.72 -6.81
N HIS A 301 -36.74 14.77 -7.68
CA HIS A 301 -37.00 13.74 -8.69
C HIS A 301 -35.86 13.73 -9.71
N ASN A 302 -35.06 12.67 -9.79
CA ASN A 302 -34.20 12.45 -10.95
C ASN A 302 -34.90 11.53 -11.95
N SER A 303 -35.69 12.17 -12.81
CA SER A 303 -36.14 11.59 -14.07
C SER A 303 -35.55 12.40 -15.22
N SER A 304 -34.55 11.87 -15.91
CA SER A 304 -34.31 12.13 -17.34
C SER A 304 -33.00 11.47 -17.76
N GLU A 305 -32.96 11.02 -19.01
CA GLU A 305 -31.88 10.31 -19.71
C GLU A 305 -31.88 8.78 -19.57
N THR A 306 -31.94 8.21 -18.37
CA THR A 306 -31.83 6.74 -18.25
C THR A 306 -33.15 6.00 -18.28
N GLY A 307 -34.33 6.61 -18.08
CA GLY A 307 -35.64 5.91 -18.04
C GLY A 307 -35.91 5.09 -16.77
N HIS A 308 -35.10 5.26 -15.73
CA HIS A 308 -35.31 4.73 -14.38
C HIS A 308 -35.64 5.89 -13.42
N GLU A 309 -36.44 5.66 -12.39
CA GLU A 309 -36.79 6.68 -11.38
C GLU A 309 -36.39 6.21 -9.98
N ILE A 310 -35.60 7.01 -9.26
CA ILE A 310 -35.37 6.81 -7.82
C ILE A 310 -36.15 7.91 -7.10
N LEU A 311 -37.07 7.52 -6.24
CA LEU A 311 -37.97 8.38 -5.49
C LEU A 311 -37.66 8.24 -4.00
N ILE A 312 -37.36 9.35 -3.35
CA ILE A 312 -37.25 9.40 -1.89
C ILE A 312 -38.65 9.71 -1.35
N GLN A 313 -39.27 8.76 -0.65
CA GLN A 313 -40.61 8.95 -0.06
C GLN A 313 -40.51 9.63 1.31
N HIS A 314 -39.54 9.20 2.14
CA HIS A 314 -39.16 9.81 3.43
C HIS A 314 -37.65 9.67 3.65
N GLU A 315 -37.09 10.31 4.69
CA GLU A 315 -35.64 10.37 4.93
C GLU A 315 -34.95 8.98 5.05
N ASN A 316 -35.71 7.92 5.39
CA ASN A 316 -35.25 6.53 5.49
C ASN A 316 -36.07 5.53 4.65
N ASP A 317 -36.87 6.03 3.69
CA ASP A 317 -37.74 5.24 2.81
C ASP A 317 -37.49 5.60 1.34
N TRP A 318 -37.03 4.63 0.55
CA TRP A 318 -36.73 4.79 -0.88
C TRP A 318 -37.65 3.91 -1.74
N GLU A 319 -38.01 4.41 -2.91
CA GLU A 319 -38.66 3.65 -3.97
C GLU A 319 -37.83 3.73 -5.26
N ILE A 320 -37.38 2.59 -5.77
CA ILE A 320 -36.65 2.49 -7.06
C ILE A 320 -37.59 1.89 -8.08
N ARG A 321 -37.82 2.58 -9.19
CA ARG A 321 -38.58 2.09 -10.34
C ARG A 321 -37.68 1.87 -11.54
N THR A 322 -37.74 0.67 -12.08
CA THR A 322 -36.98 0.28 -13.27
C THR A 322 -37.78 0.50 -14.55
N LYS A 323 -37.10 0.62 -15.69
CA LYS A 323 -37.72 0.65 -17.03
C LYS A 323 -38.73 -0.47 -17.29
N THR A 324 -38.52 -1.62 -16.67
CA THR A 324 -39.35 -2.82 -16.86
C THR A 324 -40.65 -2.76 -16.05
N GLY A 325 -40.88 -1.69 -15.29
CA GLY A 325 -42.09 -1.49 -14.48
C GLY A 325 -42.01 -2.11 -13.08
N ARG A 326 -40.89 -2.71 -12.68
CA ARG A 326 -40.69 -3.21 -11.31
C ARG A 326 -40.37 -2.07 -10.36
N GLY A 327 -41.07 -2.03 -9.23
CA GLY A 327 -40.80 -1.13 -8.11
C GLY A 327 -40.12 -1.86 -6.95
N TYR A 328 -39.17 -1.21 -6.30
CA TYR A 328 -38.48 -1.68 -5.10
C TYR A 328 -38.67 -0.66 -3.98
N LYS A 329 -39.35 -1.03 -2.90
CA LYS A 329 -39.45 -0.23 -1.67
C LYS A 329 -38.38 -0.67 -0.68
N ILE A 330 -37.65 0.28 -0.13
CA ILE A 330 -36.51 0.03 0.76
C ILE A 330 -36.71 0.89 2.00
N LYS A 331 -36.66 0.28 3.19
CA LYS A 331 -36.76 1.00 4.46
C LYS A 331 -35.75 0.48 5.47
N ILE A 332 -35.04 1.39 6.13
CA ILE A 332 -34.09 1.04 7.20
C ILE A 332 -34.71 1.38 8.55
N ASP A 333 -34.84 0.36 9.39
CA ASP A 333 -35.22 0.47 10.80
C ASP A 333 -34.02 0.13 11.69
N SER A 334 -33.25 1.16 12.05
CA SER A 334 -32.08 1.04 12.91
C SER A 334 -32.42 0.62 14.34
N SER A 335 -33.60 1.01 14.85
CA SER A 335 -34.02 0.74 16.22
C SER A 335 -34.17 -0.75 16.45
N ASN A 336 -34.69 -1.44 15.44
CA ASN A 336 -34.84 -2.90 15.45
C ASN A 336 -33.73 -3.63 14.67
N LYS A 337 -32.77 -2.88 14.11
CA LYS A 337 -31.69 -3.35 13.23
C LYS A 337 -32.22 -4.22 12.08
N LYS A 338 -33.18 -3.69 11.32
CA LYS A 338 -33.82 -4.39 10.19
C LYS A 338 -33.79 -3.54 8.92
N LEU A 339 -33.55 -4.21 7.80
CA LEU A 339 -33.79 -3.70 6.46
C LEU A 339 -35.06 -4.35 5.91
N LEU A 340 -35.98 -3.52 5.42
CA LEU A 340 -37.23 -3.94 4.81
C LEU A 340 -37.12 -3.72 3.31
N ILE A 341 -37.31 -4.78 2.52
CA ILE A 341 -37.32 -4.73 1.06
C ILE A 341 -38.65 -5.26 0.55
N GLY A 342 -39.44 -4.40 -0.11
CA GLY A 342 -40.65 -4.77 -0.82
C GLY A 342 -40.42 -4.74 -2.34
N VAL A 343 -40.87 -5.76 -3.05
CA VAL A 343 -40.84 -5.80 -4.52
C VAL A 343 -42.27 -5.74 -5.05
N SER A 344 -42.60 -4.71 -5.82
CA SER A 344 -43.91 -4.57 -6.45
C SER A 344 -43.84 -4.93 -7.94
N ASN A 345 -44.43 -6.09 -8.26
CA ASN A 345 -44.68 -6.56 -9.64
C ASN A 345 -46.18 -6.43 -10.00
N GLY A 346 -46.84 -5.38 -9.53
CA GLY A 346 -48.22 -5.06 -9.88
C GLY A 346 -49.32 -5.69 -9.03
N GLU A 347 -49.11 -6.78 -8.27
CA GLU A 347 -50.23 -7.37 -7.49
C GLU A 347 -49.99 -7.83 -6.04
N ILE A 348 -48.77 -7.93 -5.49
CA ILE A 348 -48.58 -8.14 -4.02
C ILE A 348 -47.27 -7.49 -3.56
N GLU A 349 -47.31 -6.71 -2.46
CA GLU A 349 -46.14 -6.20 -1.73
C GLU A 349 -45.76 -7.21 -0.64
N GLU A 350 -44.92 -8.21 -0.94
CA GLU A 350 -44.26 -8.97 0.13
C GLU A 350 -43.02 -8.20 0.59
N GLU A 351 -43.07 -7.64 1.80
CA GLU A 351 -41.92 -7.03 2.46
C GLU A 351 -41.07 -8.11 3.13
N LYS A 352 -39.88 -8.38 2.58
CA LYS A 352 -38.88 -9.24 3.21
C LYS A 352 -38.12 -8.43 4.27
N GLN A 353 -38.07 -8.96 5.50
CA GLN A 353 -37.30 -8.37 6.60
C GLN A 353 -35.93 -9.04 6.71
N ILE A 354 -34.88 -8.25 6.60
CA ILE A 354 -33.50 -8.70 6.67
C ILE A 354 -32.88 -8.11 7.96
N PRO A 355 -32.63 -8.92 8.99
CA PRO A 355 -31.96 -8.43 10.20
C PRO A 355 -30.50 -8.10 9.88
N PHE A 356 -29.96 -7.07 10.52
CA PHE A 356 -28.54 -6.77 10.48
C PHE A 356 -27.98 -6.64 11.90
N GLU A 357 -26.77 -7.16 12.13
CA GLU A 357 -26.08 -7.01 13.41
C GLU A 357 -24.97 -5.98 13.24
N VAL A 358 -25.13 -4.81 13.84
CA VAL A 358 -24.04 -3.84 14.01
C VAL A 358 -23.57 -3.93 15.45
N GLN A 359 -22.28 -4.21 15.65
CA GLN A 359 -21.65 -4.09 16.96
C GLN A 359 -21.49 -2.60 17.31
N GLU A 360 -21.57 -2.24 18.59
CA GLU A 360 -21.56 -0.83 19.07
C GLU A 360 -20.34 -0.01 18.60
N PHE A 361 -19.25 -0.65 18.15
CA PHE A 361 -17.98 0.00 17.81
C PHE A 361 -17.57 -0.10 16.33
N GLU A 362 -18.46 -0.54 15.43
CA GLU A 362 -18.11 -0.86 14.05
C GLU A 362 -18.40 0.29 13.07
N TRP A 363 -17.76 1.43 13.33
CA TRP A 363 -17.94 2.71 12.63
C TRP A 363 -17.64 2.70 11.14
N ARG A 364 -16.92 1.68 10.65
CA ARG A 364 -16.57 1.51 9.25
C ARG A 364 -17.72 0.98 8.41
N LEU A 365 -18.77 0.43 9.04
CA LEU A 365 -19.80 -0.37 8.37
C LEU A 365 -19.22 -1.48 7.49
N ASN A 366 -17.97 -1.89 7.73
CA ASN A 366 -17.30 -2.86 6.86
C ASN A 366 -17.91 -4.24 7.09
N ASP A 367 -18.38 -4.57 8.30
CA ASP A 367 -19.13 -5.81 8.48
C ASP A 367 -20.45 -5.72 7.73
N PHE A 368 -21.12 -4.57 7.62
CA PHE A 368 -22.31 -4.46 6.75
C PHE A 368 -21.98 -4.56 5.25
N ILE A 369 -20.93 -3.87 4.79
CA ILE A 369 -20.48 -3.86 3.38
C ILE A 369 -19.95 -5.23 2.98
N ASP A 370 -19.17 -5.88 3.83
CA ASP A 370 -18.47 -7.13 3.53
C ASP A 370 -19.24 -8.37 4.00
N ASN A 371 -20.36 -8.23 4.71
CA ASN A 371 -21.16 -9.39 5.14
C ASN A 371 -21.90 -10.01 3.96
N ASN A 372 -21.32 -11.12 3.50
CA ASN A 372 -21.84 -11.94 2.41
C ASN A 372 -23.26 -12.44 2.69
N LYS A 373 -23.54 -12.89 3.91
CA LYS A 373 -24.87 -13.36 4.29
C LYS A 373 -25.90 -12.24 4.13
N PHE A 374 -25.60 -11.06 4.66
CA PHE A 374 -26.49 -9.91 4.59
C PHE A 374 -26.72 -9.42 3.15
N ARG A 375 -25.67 -9.28 2.32
CA ARG A 375 -25.83 -8.96 0.88
C ARG A 375 -26.62 -10.01 0.12
N ASN A 376 -26.43 -11.29 0.46
CA ASN A 376 -27.15 -12.37 -0.21
C ASN A 376 -28.62 -12.41 0.19
N GLU A 377 -28.95 -12.13 1.45
CA GLU A 377 -30.32 -11.93 1.88
C GLU A 377 -30.97 -10.74 1.13
N ILE A 378 -30.22 -9.66 0.86
CA ILE A 378 -30.67 -8.56 -0.02
C ILE A 378 -30.87 -9.05 -1.47
N LYS A 379 -29.90 -9.77 -2.05
CA LYS A 379 -30.00 -10.31 -3.42
C LYS A 379 -31.20 -11.25 -3.56
N GLU A 380 -31.39 -12.16 -2.61
CA GLU A 380 -32.51 -13.08 -2.53
C GLU A 380 -33.84 -12.33 -2.37
N ALA A 381 -33.84 -11.24 -1.60
CA ALA A 381 -35.02 -10.39 -1.47
C ALA A 381 -35.36 -9.64 -2.78
N LEU A 382 -34.35 -9.16 -3.51
CA LEU A 382 -34.54 -8.40 -4.74
C LEU A 382 -34.84 -9.27 -5.98
N LEU A 383 -34.24 -10.46 -6.06
CA LEU A 383 -34.19 -11.27 -7.30
C LEU A 383 -34.89 -12.62 -7.19
N ASP A 384 -35.33 -13.01 -5.99
CA ASP A 384 -36.03 -14.27 -5.68
C ASP A 384 -35.31 -15.52 -6.22
N LYS A 385 -33.97 -15.51 -6.13
CA LYS A 385 -33.07 -16.61 -6.49
C LYS A 385 -32.00 -16.76 -5.41
N LYS A 386 -31.66 -18.01 -5.06
CA LYS A 386 -30.49 -18.31 -4.22
C LYS A 386 -29.21 -18.05 -5.00
N PHE A 387 -28.28 -17.31 -4.42
CA PHE A 387 -26.95 -17.03 -4.99
C PHE A 387 -25.88 -17.80 -4.21
N ASP A 388 -24.89 -18.35 -4.92
CA ASP A 388 -23.76 -19.04 -4.31
C ASP A 388 -22.69 -18.04 -3.84
N ASN A 389 -22.09 -18.28 -2.67
CA ASN A 389 -21.30 -17.31 -1.89
C ASN A 389 -19.93 -16.93 -2.51
N ARG A 390 -19.53 -17.46 -3.66
CA ARG A 390 -18.12 -17.48 -4.12
C ARG A 390 -17.78 -16.46 -5.21
N GLU A 391 -18.38 -15.27 -5.21
CA GLU A 391 -18.10 -14.22 -6.20
C GLU A 391 -16.79 -13.46 -5.89
N ASN A 392 -15.64 -14.13 -5.97
CA ASN A 392 -14.33 -13.52 -5.69
C ASN A 392 -13.36 -13.70 -6.85
N LEU A 393 -12.44 -12.73 -7.01
CA LEU A 393 -11.44 -12.66 -8.07
C LEU A 393 -10.31 -13.68 -7.89
N MET A 394 -9.99 -14.42 -8.96
CA MET A 394 -8.73 -15.17 -9.11
C MET A 394 -8.20 -15.02 -10.53
N PHE A 395 -6.90 -14.82 -10.70
CA PHE A 395 -6.29 -14.79 -12.03
C PHE A 395 -6.24 -16.20 -12.63
N SER A 396 -6.44 -16.28 -13.94
CA SER A 396 -6.42 -17.55 -14.69
C SER A 396 -5.39 -17.48 -15.82
N TYR A 397 -5.24 -16.34 -16.49
CA TYR A 397 -4.24 -16.15 -17.52
C TYR A 397 -3.73 -14.71 -17.63
N LEU A 398 -2.45 -14.56 -17.96
CA LEU A 398 -1.79 -13.30 -18.30
C LEU A 398 -1.03 -13.44 -19.62
N TYR A 399 -1.32 -12.56 -20.58
CA TYR A 399 -0.43 -12.18 -21.65
C TYR A 399 0.02 -10.73 -21.45
N LEU A 400 1.33 -10.49 -21.55
CA LEU A 400 1.91 -9.16 -21.38
C LEU A 400 3.10 -8.98 -22.32
N ASN A 401 3.07 -7.94 -23.13
CA ASN A 401 4.12 -7.60 -24.07
C ASN A 401 4.40 -6.10 -24.02
N GLY A 402 5.68 -5.71 -24.02
CA GLY A 402 6.11 -4.31 -24.05
C GLY A 402 6.03 -3.57 -22.70
N TYR A 403 5.76 -4.24 -21.58
CA TYR A 403 5.69 -3.60 -20.25
C TYR A 403 7.02 -3.68 -19.49
N ARG A 404 7.67 -2.54 -19.26
CA ARG A 404 8.95 -2.39 -18.55
C ARG A 404 10.04 -3.36 -19.03
N GLY A 405 10.11 -3.56 -20.35
CA GLY A 405 11.07 -4.46 -20.98
C GLY A 405 10.65 -5.94 -21.04
N ILE A 406 9.51 -6.32 -20.46
CA ILE A 406 8.94 -7.66 -20.60
C ILE A 406 8.45 -7.86 -22.03
N ARG A 407 8.88 -8.94 -22.68
CA ARG A 407 8.48 -9.31 -24.05
C ARG A 407 7.73 -10.63 -24.03
N LEU A 408 6.60 -10.68 -24.73
CA LEU A 408 5.81 -11.90 -24.99
C LEU A 408 5.59 -12.81 -23.76
N CYS A 409 5.40 -12.24 -22.57
CA CYS A 409 5.10 -13.01 -21.37
C CYS A 409 3.73 -13.67 -21.51
N ARG A 410 3.69 -14.98 -21.35
CA ARG A 410 2.48 -15.82 -21.40
C ARG A 410 2.48 -16.70 -20.17
N PHE A 411 1.43 -16.63 -19.37
CA PHE A 411 1.37 -17.45 -18.16
C PHE A 411 -0.07 -17.81 -17.79
N SER A 412 -0.31 -19.10 -17.59
CA SER A 412 -1.57 -19.60 -17.05
C SER A 412 -1.38 -19.95 -15.57
N PHE A 413 -2.30 -19.46 -14.74
CA PHE A 413 -2.29 -19.71 -13.30
C PHE A 413 -3.10 -20.95 -12.91
N ASP A 414 -4.06 -21.35 -13.74
CA ASP A 414 -4.95 -22.50 -13.51
C ASP A 414 -4.97 -23.50 -14.69
N HIS A 415 -4.10 -23.29 -15.68
CA HIS A 415 -3.92 -24.15 -16.86
C HIS A 415 -5.20 -24.43 -17.65
N LYS A 416 -6.11 -23.45 -17.72
CA LYS A 416 -7.37 -23.57 -18.45
C LYS A 416 -7.37 -22.94 -19.82
N PHE A 417 -6.56 -21.90 -20.00
CA PHE A 417 -6.55 -21.10 -21.21
C PHE A 417 -5.14 -20.87 -21.72
N ILE A 418 -5.01 -20.81 -23.03
CA ILE A 418 -3.82 -20.35 -23.74
C ILE A 418 -4.25 -19.23 -24.69
N TYR A 419 -3.41 -18.21 -24.84
CA TYR A 419 -3.57 -17.18 -25.86
C TYR A 419 -2.49 -17.31 -26.94
N ASP A 420 -2.92 -17.37 -28.20
CA ASP A 420 -2.07 -17.30 -29.39
C ASP A 420 -2.07 -15.84 -29.90
N PRO A 421 -0.98 -15.07 -29.69
CA PRO A 421 -0.94 -13.67 -30.11
C PRO A 421 -0.89 -13.48 -31.63
N ASP A 422 -0.38 -14.46 -32.38
CA ASP A 422 -0.31 -14.38 -33.85
C ASP A 422 -1.71 -14.51 -34.47
N LYS A 423 -2.54 -15.40 -33.90
CA LYS A 423 -3.95 -15.57 -34.30
C LYS A 423 -4.92 -14.63 -33.57
N ARG A 424 -4.47 -13.99 -32.49
CA ARG A 424 -5.31 -13.27 -31.51
C ARG A 424 -6.45 -14.13 -30.99
N GLU A 425 -6.14 -15.38 -30.65
CA GLU A 425 -7.11 -16.41 -30.31
C GLU A 425 -6.89 -16.94 -28.89
N ILE A 426 -7.96 -16.97 -28.10
CA ILE A 426 -8.03 -17.70 -26.83
C ILE A 426 -8.50 -19.11 -27.11
N CYS A 427 -7.75 -20.09 -26.62
CA CYS A 427 -8.03 -21.52 -26.70
C CYS A 427 -8.11 -22.12 -25.29
N GLU A 428 -8.83 -23.24 -25.16
CA GLU A 428 -8.67 -24.09 -23.98
C GLU A 428 -7.30 -24.75 -24.01
N ASP A 429 -6.65 -24.80 -22.85
CA ASP A 429 -5.47 -25.63 -22.70
C ASP A 429 -5.92 -27.10 -22.64
N ASN A 430 -5.58 -27.87 -23.67
CA ASN A 430 -5.92 -29.29 -23.77
C ASN A 430 -4.79 -30.20 -23.28
N ASN A 431 -3.71 -29.62 -22.72
CA ASN A 431 -2.64 -30.40 -22.13
C ASN A 431 -3.15 -31.14 -20.89
N LYS A 432 -2.70 -32.39 -20.74
CA LYS A 432 -3.08 -33.24 -19.61
C LYS A 432 -2.12 -33.03 -18.44
N TYR A 433 -2.15 -31.84 -17.85
CA TYR A 433 -1.37 -31.58 -16.64
C TYR A 433 -1.93 -32.36 -15.45
N PHE A 434 -1.08 -32.53 -14.43
CA PHE A 434 -1.54 -32.95 -13.12
C PHE A 434 -2.43 -31.84 -12.52
N ASP A 435 -3.61 -32.23 -12.04
CA ASP A 435 -4.50 -31.30 -11.34
C ASP A 435 -3.94 -30.99 -9.95
N THR A 436 -3.48 -29.75 -9.77
CA THR A 436 -2.87 -29.29 -8.53
C THR A 436 -3.89 -28.73 -7.54
N GLU A 437 -5.19 -28.68 -7.88
CA GLU A 437 -6.21 -28.17 -6.97
C GLU A 437 -6.29 -29.02 -5.69
N GLY A 438 -6.01 -28.40 -4.54
CA GLY A 438 -5.99 -29.09 -3.25
C GLY A 438 -4.73 -29.92 -2.95
N PHE A 439 -3.75 -29.97 -3.86
CA PHE A 439 -2.49 -30.68 -3.65
C PHE A 439 -1.67 -30.10 -2.48
N TYR A 440 -1.53 -28.77 -2.45
CA TYR A 440 -0.76 -28.06 -1.43
C TYR A 440 -1.53 -27.92 -0.10
N ASP A 441 -2.81 -27.53 -0.19
CA ASP A 441 -3.82 -27.55 0.88
C ASP A 441 -5.20 -27.36 0.22
N ARG A 442 -6.30 -27.85 0.82
CA ARG A 442 -7.66 -27.69 0.26
C ARG A 442 -8.07 -26.23 0.03
N LYS A 443 -7.50 -25.31 0.81
CA LYS A 443 -7.74 -23.86 0.70
C LYS A 443 -6.93 -23.20 -0.41
N ILE A 444 -5.88 -23.85 -0.91
CA ILE A 444 -5.03 -23.31 -1.98
C ILE A 444 -5.55 -23.84 -3.31
N LYS A 445 -5.98 -22.91 -4.16
CA LYS A 445 -6.60 -23.19 -5.46
C LYS A 445 -5.60 -23.19 -6.60
N SER A 446 -4.55 -22.38 -6.50
CA SER A 446 -3.43 -22.41 -7.42
C SER A 446 -2.17 -21.89 -6.75
N VAL A 447 -1.03 -22.38 -7.22
CA VAL A 447 0.31 -21.92 -6.82
C VAL A 447 1.09 -21.64 -8.08
N SER A 448 1.81 -20.53 -8.11
CA SER A 448 2.63 -20.15 -9.26
C SER A 448 3.97 -19.60 -8.79
N CYS A 449 5.05 -19.96 -9.48
CA CYS A 449 6.38 -19.44 -9.23
C CYS A 449 6.90 -18.69 -10.45
N ILE A 450 7.37 -17.45 -10.26
CA ILE A 450 7.97 -16.64 -11.30
C ILE A 450 9.47 -16.52 -11.01
N VAL A 451 10.29 -17.03 -11.92
CA VAL A 451 11.75 -17.05 -11.81
C VAL A 451 12.40 -16.40 -13.02
N GLY A 452 13.59 -15.82 -12.81
CA GLY A 452 14.27 -15.00 -13.80
C GLY A 452 15.48 -14.32 -13.19
N LYS A 453 16.42 -13.86 -14.01
CA LYS A 453 17.60 -13.11 -13.53
C LYS A 453 17.19 -11.79 -12.85
N ASN A 454 18.11 -11.20 -12.09
CA ASN A 454 17.90 -9.86 -11.52
C ASN A 454 17.61 -8.86 -12.63
N GLY A 455 16.57 -8.04 -12.46
CA GLY A 455 16.12 -7.08 -13.47
C GLY A 455 15.29 -7.68 -14.62
N ALA A 456 14.99 -8.99 -14.64
CA ALA A 456 14.21 -9.60 -15.71
C ALA A 456 12.72 -9.17 -15.75
N GLY A 457 12.20 -8.51 -14.71
CA GLY A 457 10.81 -8.03 -14.67
C GLY A 457 9.85 -8.83 -13.76
N LYS A 458 10.35 -9.74 -12.91
CA LYS A 458 9.54 -10.54 -11.96
C LYS A 458 8.59 -9.69 -11.11
N THR A 459 9.14 -8.74 -10.35
CA THR A 459 8.36 -7.78 -9.55
C THR A 459 7.44 -6.93 -10.43
N SER A 460 7.83 -6.63 -11.68
CA SER A 460 6.98 -5.87 -12.61
C SER A 460 5.73 -6.64 -13.03
N ILE A 461 5.76 -7.97 -13.11
CA ILE A 461 4.55 -8.79 -13.34
C ILE A 461 3.61 -8.69 -12.14
N ILE A 462 4.14 -8.85 -10.92
CA ILE A 462 3.36 -8.71 -9.68
C ILE A 462 2.74 -7.31 -9.57
N GLU A 463 3.52 -6.25 -9.84
CA GLU A 463 3.03 -4.88 -9.87
C GLU A 463 1.97 -4.66 -10.96
N PHE A 464 2.15 -5.28 -12.14
CA PHE A 464 1.17 -5.17 -13.21
C PHE A 464 -0.18 -5.75 -12.76
N LEU A 465 -0.19 -6.99 -12.28
CA LEU A 465 -1.44 -7.67 -11.89
C LEU A 465 -2.10 -7.03 -10.66
N GLY A 466 -1.29 -6.65 -9.67
CA GLY A 466 -1.83 -6.17 -8.40
C GLY A 466 -2.12 -4.67 -8.35
N ASN A 467 -1.45 -3.85 -9.16
CA ASN A 467 -1.59 -2.38 -9.16
C ASN A 467 -2.03 -1.84 -10.52
N THR A 468 -1.24 -2.02 -11.58
CA THR A 468 -1.52 -1.43 -12.91
C THR A 468 -2.85 -1.91 -13.49
N PHE A 469 -3.14 -3.22 -13.39
CA PHE A 469 -4.39 -3.82 -13.83
C PHE A 469 -5.59 -3.24 -13.08
N SER A 470 -5.47 -3.07 -11.76
CA SER A 470 -6.51 -2.46 -10.93
C SER A 470 -6.83 -1.03 -11.38
N LYS A 471 -5.80 -0.22 -11.65
CA LYS A 471 -5.94 1.14 -12.18
C LYS A 471 -6.57 1.17 -13.57
N ILE A 472 -6.18 0.24 -14.46
CA ILE A 472 -6.77 0.14 -15.80
C ILE A 472 -8.27 -0.12 -15.70
N VAL A 473 -8.68 -1.11 -14.91
CA VAL A 473 -10.09 -1.47 -14.76
C VAL A 473 -10.87 -0.33 -14.09
N SER A 474 -10.30 0.32 -13.09
CA SER A 474 -10.92 1.48 -12.45
C SER A 474 -11.19 2.64 -13.40
N LEU A 475 -10.18 3.04 -14.18
CA LEU A 475 -10.33 4.11 -15.15
C LEU A 475 -11.37 3.75 -16.21
N TYR A 476 -11.44 2.49 -16.61
CA TYR A 476 -12.47 1.99 -17.50
C TYR A 476 -13.86 2.10 -16.89
N ASP A 477 -14.03 1.74 -15.62
CA ASP A 477 -15.31 1.82 -14.92
C ASP A 477 -15.77 3.28 -14.75
N ASN A 478 -14.85 4.18 -14.37
CA ASN A 478 -15.16 5.58 -14.05
C ASN A 478 -15.35 6.49 -15.28
N ASN A 479 -14.84 6.13 -16.46
CA ASN A 479 -14.89 6.99 -17.65
C ASN A 479 -15.73 6.37 -18.78
N LYS A 480 -16.97 6.83 -18.97
CA LYS A 480 -17.82 6.39 -20.09
C LYS A 480 -17.27 6.86 -21.43
N GLY A 481 -17.07 5.91 -22.36
CA GLY A 481 -16.61 6.19 -23.73
C GLY A 481 -15.10 6.09 -23.95
N ILE A 482 -14.31 5.79 -22.90
CA ILE A 482 -12.89 5.45 -23.06
C ILE A 482 -12.73 3.93 -23.26
N ASP A 483 -11.82 3.53 -24.14
CA ASP A 483 -11.39 2.14 -24.30
C ASP A 483 -10.06 1.87 -23.56
N TYR A 484 -9.63 0.61 -23.53
CA TYR A 484 -8.41 0.21 -22.83
C TYR A 484 -7.13 0.76 -23.48
N ALA A 485 -7.11 1.00 -24.80
CA ALA A 485 -5.94 1.57 -25.48
C ALA A 485 -5.74 3.03 -25.07
N GLN A 486 -6.81 3.81 -25.01
CA GLN A 486 -6.81 5.19 -24.52
C GLN A 486 -6.45 5.28 -23.03
N ILE A 487 -6.87 4.32 -22.21
CA ILE A 487 -6.47 4.26 -20.79
C ILE A 487 -4.98 4.01 -20.65
N VAL A 488 -4.42 3.08 -21.43
CA VAL A 488 -2.99 2.78 -21.46
C VAL A 488 -2.17 4.04 -21.78
N GLU A 489 -2.60 4.82 -22.78
CA GLU A 489 -1.98 6.11 -23.12
C GLU A 489 -2.10 7.13 -21.97
N LYS A 490 -3.28 7.23 -21.34
CA LYS A 490 -3.53 8.12 -20.21
C LYS A 490 -2.65 7.79 -19.00
N LEU A 491 -2.40 6.50 -18.75
CA LEU A 491 -1.51 6.02 -17.69
C LEU A 491 -0.02 6.19 -18.02
N LYS A 492 0.32 6.72 -19.20
CA LYS A 492 1.70 6.87 -19.69
C LYS A 492 2.51 5.57 -19.61
N LEU A 493 1.86 4.43 -19.87
CA LEU A 493 2.55 3.15 -19.95
C LEU A 493 3.43 3.10 -21.21
N ASP A 494 4.34 2.13 -21.27
CA ASP A 494 5.28 1.97 -22.38
C ASP A 494 4.56 1.90 -23.74
N LYS A 495 5.13 2.58 -24.74
CA LYS A 495 4.56 2.61 -26.09
C LYS A 495 4.53 1.21 -26.69
N GLY A 496 3.35 0.80 -27.18
CA GLY A 496 3.15 -0.51 -27.80
C GLY A 496 2.94 -1.64 -26.80
N ILE A 497 2.61 -1.34 -25.54
CA ILE A 497 2.17 -2.36 -24.59
C ILE A 497 0.92 -3.08 -25.11
N GLU A 498 0.95 -4.41 -25.04
CA GLU A 498 -0.21 -5.27 -25.26
C GLU A 498 -0.42 -6.14 -24.04
N PHE A 499 -1.65 -6.26 -23.58
CA PHE A 499 -1.97 -7.13 -22.47
C PHE A 499 -3.32 -7.82 -22.68
N LEU A 500 -3.44 -9.03 -22.15
CA LEU A 500 -4.70 -9.75 -21.97
C LEU A 500 -4.66 -10.40 -20.59
N VAL A 501 -5.64 -10.07 -19.76
CA VAL A 501 -5.84 -10.71 -18.46
C VAL A 501 -7.16 -11.46 -18.50
N ILE A 502 -7.11 -12.75 -18.18
CA ILE A 502 -8.29 -13.59 -17.94
C ILE A 502 -8.35 -13.89 -16.45
N PHE A 503 -9.50 -13.64 -15.84
CA PHE A 503 -9.72 -13.93 -14.43
C PHE A 503 -11.06 -14.62 -14.24
N LYS A 504 -11.13 -15.44 -13.19
CA LYS A 504 -12.36 -16.02 -12.69
C LYS A 504 -13.01 -15.06 -11.70
N TYR A 505 -14.32 -14.88 -11.83
CA TYR A 505 -15.15 -14.16 -10.87
C TYR A 505 -16.49 -14.89 -10.72
N GLY A 506 -16.74 -15.45 -9.54
CA GLY A 506 -17.77 -16.49 -9.38
C GLY A 506 -17.43 -17.72 -10.21
N ASP A 507 -18.42 -18.31 -10.89
CA ASP A 507 -18.20 -19.46 -11.79
C ASP A 507 -17.92 -19.07 -13.25
N LYS A 508 -17.68 -17.78 -13.51
CA LYS A 508 -17.50 -17.24 -14.86
C LYS A 508 -16.09 -16.71 -15.06
N TYR A 509 -15.60 -16.79 -16.29
CA TYR A 509 -14.33 -16.21 -16.71
C TYR A 509 -14.56 -14.92 -17.47
N TYR A 510 -13.82 -13.89 -17.11
CA TYR A 510 -13.86 -12.57 -17.73
C TYR A 510 -12.49 -12.21 -18.32
N ARG A 511 -12.51 -11.46 -19.42
CA ARG A 511 -11.30 -10.97 -20.10
C ARG A 511 -11.26 -9.44 -20.14
N VAL A 512 -10.07 -8.89 -19.91
CA VAL A 512 -9.74 -7.46 -20.02
C VAL A 512 -8.48 -7.34 -20.87
N SER A 513 -8.50 -6.52 -21.92
CA SER A 513 -7.39 -6.39 -22.85
C SER A 513 -7.46 -5.09 -23.65
N ASN A 514 -6.30 -4.53 -23.99
CA ASN A 514 -6.18 -3.45 -24.98
C ASN A 514 -5.90 -3.95 -26.42
N ILE A 515 -5.96 -5.26 -26.65
CA ILE A 515 -5.70 -5.86 -27.97
C ILE A 515 -7.02 -5.93 -28.75
N ASP A 516 -7.01 -5.35 -29.94
CA ASP A 516 -8.18 -5.35 -30.82
C ASP A 516 -8.50 -6.74 -31.38
N LYS A 517 -9.79 -7.07 -31.38
CA LYS A 517 -10.40 -8.24 -32.05
C LYS A 517 -9.87 -9.60 -31.57
N ILE A 518 -9.89 -9.85 -30.27
CA ILE A 518 -9.60 -11.18 -29.71
C ILE A 518 -10.75 -12.15 -29.99
N TYR A 519 -10.45 -13.23 -30.72
CA TYR A 519 -11.37 -14.36 -30.92
C TYR A 519 -11.28 -15.32 -29.73
N ASP A 520 -12.43 -15.77 -29.21
CA ASP A 520 -12.47 -16.80 -28.16
C ASP A 520 -13.08 -18.09 -28.73
N SER A 521 -12.21 -19.04 -29.07
CA SER A 521 -12.62 -20.37 -29.57
C SER A 521 -13.17 -21.26 -28.48
N SER A 522 -12.77 -21.04 -27.21
CA SER A 522 -13.26 -21.78 -26.05
C SER A 522 -14.74 -21.49 -25.77
N LYS A 523 -15.20 -20.27 -26.11
CA LYS A 523 -16.52 -19.73 -25.76
C LYS A 523 -16.82 -19.73 -24.26
N LYS A 524 -15.77 -19.87 -23.42
CA LYS A 524 -15.88 -19.92 -21.95
C LYS A 524 -15.57 -18.57 -21.30
N THR A 525 -14.94 -17.63 -22.00
CA THR A 525 -14.65 -16.29 -21.47
C THR A 525 -15.70 -15.28 -21.92
N LYS A 526 -15.88 -14.23 -21.12
CA LYS A 526 -16.78 -13.10 -21.40
C LYS A 526 -16.00 -11.80 -21.33
N GLU A 527 -16.41 -10.82 -22.11
CA GLU A 527 -15.87 -9.47 -21.95
C GLU A 527 -16.23 -8.90 -20.58
N TYR A 528 -15.28 -8.19 -19.99
CA TYR A 528 -15.49 -7.49 -18.74
C TYR A 528 -16.65 -6.49 -18.85
N LYS A 529 -17.57 -6.58 -17.89
CA LYS A 529 -18.67 -5.62 -17.76
C LYS A 529 -18.26 -4.53 -16.78
N ARG A 530 -18.52 -3.27 -17.16
CA ARG A 530 -18.24 -2.11 -16.31
C ARG A 530 -18.84 -2.28 -14.91
N SER A 531 -18.10 -1.81 -13.92
CA SER A 531 -18.44 -1.80 -12.49
C SER A 531 -18.44 -3.16 -11.78
N LEU A 532 -18.19 -4.27 -12.49
CA LEU A 532 -18.20 -5.63 -11.90
C LEU A 532 -17.19 -5.77 -10.75
N LEU A 533 -15.96 -5.26 -10.91
CA LEU A 533 -14.93 -5.33 -9.86
C LEU A 533 -14.94 -4.12 -8.92
N LEU A 534 -15.23 -2.90 -9.43
CA LEU A 534 -15.28 -1.68 -8.61
C LEU A 534 -16.22 -1.81 -7.40
N GLN A 535 -17.37 -2.45 -7.58
CA GLN A 535 -18.40 -2.66 -6.54
C GLN A 535 -18.01 -3.70 -5.47
N ASN A 536 -16.94 -4.47 -5.72
CA ASN A 536 -16.42 -5.52 -4.84
C ASN A 536 -14.95 -5.30 -4.49
N GLY A 537 -14.41 -4.08 -4.68
CA GLY A 537 -13.00 -3.79 -4.48
C GLY A 537 -12.48 -4.18 -3.10
N GLN A 538 -13.30 -3.98 -2.05
CA GLN A 538 -12.96 -4.39 -0.68
C GLN A 538 -12.92 -5.91 -0.47
N LYS A 539 -13.62 -6.70 -1.31
CA LYS A 539 -13.61 -8.18 -1.28
C LYS A 539 -12.49 -8.78 -2.10
N ASN A 540 -12.15 -8.14 -3.23
CA ASN A 540 -11.06 -8.57 -4.09
C ASN A 540 -9.73 -8.15 -3.45
N LYS A 541 -9.27 -8.94 -2.47
CA LYS A 541 -8.07 -8.62 -1.71
C LYS A 541 -6.85 -9.25 -2.35
N VAL A 542 -5.90 -8.39 -2.67
CA VAL A 542 -4.55 -8.75 -3.01
C VAL A 542 -3.66 -8.44 -1.83
N TYR A 543 -2.81 -9.39 -1.47
CA TYR A 543 -1.87 -9.25 -0.39
C TYR A 543 -0.44 -9.30 -0.92
N PHE A 544 0.40 -8.36 -0.53
CA PHE A 544 1.80 -8.29 -0.95
C PHE A 544 2.73 -8.51 0.24
N TRP A 545 3.58 -9.53 0.15
CA TRP A 545 4.73 -9.72 1.01
C TRP A 545 6.01 -9.46 0.23
N SER A 546 6.95 -8.78 0.85
CA SER A 546 8.31 -8.67 0.34
C SER A 546 9.27 -8.36 1.48
N ASN A 547 10.41 -9.06 1.46
CA ASN A 547 11.54 -8.80 2.34
C ASN A 547 12.50 -7.76 1.76
N LYS A 548 12.29 -7.35 0.50
CA LYS A 548 13.13 -6.37 -0.18
C LYS A 548 13.07 -5.01 0.50
N LEU A 549 14.23 -4.36 0.59
CA LEU A 549 14.39 -3.02 1.14
C LEU A 549 15.21 -2.18 0.15
N GLU A 550 14.62 -1.14 -0.45
CA GLU A 550 15.34 -0.28 -1.40
C GLU A 550 15.78 1.03 -0.73
N LEU A 551 17.07 1.38 -0.84
CA LEU A 551 17.63 2.57 -0.19
C LEU A 551 16.90 3.87 -0.54
N LYS A 552 16.53 4.05 -1.82
CA LYS A 552 15.73 5.22 -2.28
C LYS A 552 14.35 5.31 -1.64
N GLU A 553 13.82 4.21 -1.10
CA GLU A 553 12.54 4.20 -0.37
C GLU A 553 12.74 4.49 1.12
N ILE A 554 13.96 4.31 1.63
CA ILE A 554 14.34 4.54 3.03
C ILE A 554 14.82 5.98 3.25
N PHE A 555 15.53 6.60 2.30
CA PHE A 555 16.06 7.96 2.47
C PHE A 555 15.00 9.07 2.61
N PRO A 556 13.90 9.06 1.82
CA PRO A 556 12.77 9.98 2.04
C PRO A 556 12.09 9.74 3.39
N VAL A 557 12.22 8.53 3.91
CA VAL A 557 11.63 8.04 5.16
C VAL A 557 12.54 8.48 6.33
N MET A 558 13.88 8.44 6.21
CA MET A 558 14.83 8.81 7.28
C MET A 558 15.03 10.32 7.51
N HIS A 559 14.79 11.15 6.52
CA HIS A 559 14.87 12.60 6.65
C HIS A 559 13.49 13.22 6.53
N ASN A 560 13.03 13.95 7.55
CA ASN A 560 11.94 14.94 7.43
C ASN A 560 12.38 16.14 6.55
N LEU A 561 13.04 15.88 5.42
CA LEU A 561 13.47 16.89 4.46
C LEU A 561 12.46 16.89 3.30
N PRO A 562 11.99 18.07 2.86
CA PRO A 562 11.30 18.17 1.59
C PRO A 562 12.25 17.69 0.50
N VAL A 563 11.81 16.72 -0.30
CA VAL A 563 12.62 16.04 -1.31
C VAL A 563 13.18 17.07 -2.30
N GLU A 564 14.52 17.15 -2.41
CA GLU A 564 15.16 17.76 -3.56
C GLU A 564 14.89 16.89 -4.80
N ASN A 565 14.10 17.48 -5.69
CA ASN A 565 13.83 17.18 -7.09
C ASN A 565 14.84 16.27 -7.82
N ASN A 566 14.50 14.99 -7.98
CA ASN A 566 14.83 14.25 -9.21
C ASN A 566 13.70 14.44 -10.22
N GLU A 567 14.05 14.84 -11.44
CA GLU A 567 13.09 15.25 -12.48
C GLU A 567 12.16 14.13 -12.97
N ASP A 568 12.48 12.86 -12.73
CA ASP A 568 11.73 11.71 -13.27
C ASP A 568 10.57 11.21 -12.38
N ASP A 569 10.48 11.64 -11.11
CA ASP A 569 9.43 11.20 -10.17
C ASP A 569 8.30 12.23 -9.97
N LYS A 570 8.33 13.35 -10.71
CA LYS A 570 7.47 14.53 -10.47
C LYS A 570 5.99 14.41 -10.88
N ASP A 571 5.61 13.35 -11.58
CA ASP A 571 4.19 13.12 -11.96
C ASP A 571 3.39 12.36 -10.89
N ARG A 572 4.01 11.87 -9.81
CA ARG A 572 3.33 11.08 -8.77
C ARG A 572 2.87 11.87 -7.54
N SER A 573 3.37 13.09 -7.31
CA SER A 573 3.20 13.76 -6.02
C SER A 573 1.97 14.69 -5.89
N ASN A 574 1.24 14.97 -6.98
CA ASN A 574 0.07 15.88 -6.97
C ASN A 574 -1.20 15.29 -7.59
N HIS A 575 -1.19 14.01 -7.92
CA HIS A 575 -2.42 13.25 -7.99
C HIS A 575 -2.54 12.52 -6.65
N ARG A 576 -3.75 12.52 -6.06
CA ARG A 576 -4.11 11.49 -5.08
C ARG A 576 -3.50 10.21 -5.63
N ASP A 577 -2.60 9.57 -4.89
CA ASP A 577 -2.13 8.25 -5.25
C ASP A 577 -3.37 7.37 -5.02
N THR A 578 -4.29 7.38 -5.99
CA THR A 578 -5.67 6.88 -5.87
C THR A 578 -5.60 5.37 -5.89
N LYS A 579 -5.08 4.77 -4.83
CA LYS A 579 -5.54 3.44 -4.41
C LYS A 579 -7.05 3.44 -4.18
N GLU A 580 -7.65 4.61 -3.98
CA GLU A 580 -9.09 4.90 -3.87
C GLU A 580 -9.90 4.60 -5.15
N ASP A 581 -9.23 4.50 -6.28
CA ASP A 581 -9.81 4.05 -7.54
C ASP A 581 -9.63 2.54 -7.75
N ASP A 582 -8.71 1.88 -7.05
CA ASP A 582 -8.38 0.48 -7.31
C ASP A 582 -9.57 -0.46 -7.07
N VAL A 583 -9.92 -1.25 -8.09
CA VAL A 583 -10.99 -2.27 -8.04
C VAL A 583 -10.60 -3.54 -7.26
N ILE A 584 -9.41 -3.52 -6.65
CA ILE A 584 -8.79 -4.59 -5.87
C ILE A 584 -8.14 -3.94 -4.65
N ALA A 585 -8.59 -4.30 -3.46
CA ALA A 585 -7.98 -3.86 -2.21
C ALA A 585 -6.57 -4.43 -2.06
N GLN A 586 -5.58 -3.57 -1.89
CA GLN A 586 -4.18 -3.96 -1.73
C GLN A 586 -3.75 -3.89 -0.27
N ILE A 587 -3.39 -5.03 0.30
CA ILE A 587 -2.88 -5.15 1.67
C ILE A 587 -1.40 -5.46 1.60
N GLU A 588 -0.58 -4.58 2.17
CA GLU A 588 0.87 -4.72 2.11
C GLU A 588 1.45 -5.13 3.47
N TYR A 589 2.20 -6.23 3.47
CA TYR A 589 2.94 -6.82 4.59
C TYR A 589 4.46 -6.79 4.33
N THR A 590 4.93 -5.73 3.68
CA THR A 590 6.32 -5.56 3.22
C THR A 590 7.24 -4.98 4.30
N ARG A 591 8.56 -5.18 4.14
CA ARG A 591 9.57 -4.62 5.06
C ARG A 591 9.62 -3.09 5.03
N ILE A 592 9.31 -2.47 3.89
CA ILE A 592 9.21 -1.00 3.81
C ILE A 592 8.07 -0.43 4.68
N ASN A 593 6.95 -1.15 4.81
CA ASN A 593 5.87 -0.71 5.71
C ASN A 593 6.26 -0.85 7.19
N ASP A 594 7.08 -1.83 7.54
CA ASP A 594 7.62 -1.97 8.90
C ASP A 594 8.46 -0.73 9.29
N VAL A 595 9.29 -0.23 8.36
CA VAL A 595 10.10 0.98 8.57
C VAL A 595 9.21 2.21 8.75
N ARG A 596 8.17 2.36 7.92
CA ARG A 596 7.20 3.47 8.03
C ARG A 596 6.47 3.46 9.37
N GLU A 597 6.07 2.27 9.83
CA GLU A 597 5.43 2.10 11.13
C GLU A 597 6.37 2.46 12.29
N ALA A 598 7.63 2.01 12.26
CA ALA A 598 8.60 2.31 13.29
C ALA A 598 8.83 3.82 13.45
N GLN A 599 8.97 4.54 12.34
CA GLN A 599 9.16 5.99 12.36
C GLN A 599 7.96 6.74 12.90
N TYR A 600 6.77 6.28 12.53
CA TYR A 600 5.54 6.83 13.04
C TYR A 600 5.51 6.78 14.58
N LEU A 601 5.80 5.61 15.17
CA LEU A 601 5.83 5.44 16.62
C LEU A 601 6.84 6.38 17.30
N HIS A 602 8.00 6.60 16.67
CA HIS A 602 9.01 7.56 17.15
C HIS A 602 8.58 9.03 17.04
N SER A 603 7.71 9.37 16.09
CA SER A 603 7.19 10.73 15.90
C SER A 603 6.13 11.08 16.95
N VAL A 604 5.21 10.15 17.24
CA VAL A 604 4.05 10.39 18.11
C VAL A 604 4.35 10.25 19.59
N SER A 605 5.40 9.48 19.96
CA SER A 605 5.86 9.41 21.35
C SER A 605 6.32 10.76 21.93
N LYS A 606 6.45 11.81 21.10
CA LYS A 606 6.85 13.16 21.52
C LYS A 606 5.68 14.11 21.81
N THR A 607 4.44 13.80 21.41
CA THR A 607 3.36 14.81 21.33
C THR A 607 1.99 14.40 21.87
N ASP A 608 1.70 13.12 22.13
CA ASP A 608 0.31 12.66 22.37
C ASP A 608 0.10 11.98 23.74
N GLU A 609 -1.08 12.18 24.34
CA GLU A 609 -1.55 11.47 25.55
C GLU A 609 -2.11 10.07 25.21
N ASN A 610 -2.54 9.83 23.96
CA ASN A 610 -3.00 8.53 23.47
C ASN A 610 -1.87 7.76 22.79
N LYS A 611 -1.43 6.63 23.38
CA LYS A 611 -0.37 5.78 22.82
C LYS A 611 -0.87 5.01 21.60
N SER A 612 -0.06 4.95 20.54
CA SER A 612 -0.36 4.24 19.30
C SER A 612 0.14 2.80 19.31
N LEU A 613 -0.64 1.86 18.79
CA LEU A 613 -0.26 0.44 18.74
C LEU A 613 0.86 0.18 17.74
N ASN A 614 1.80 -0.67 18.15
CA ASN A 614 2.85 -1.24 17.31
C ASN A 614 2.38 -2.58 16.72
N MET A 615 1.91 -2.53 15.47
CA MET A 615 1.33 -3.69 14.80
C MET A 615 2.37 -4.76 14.52
N LEU A 616 3.60 -4.41 14.17
CA LEU A 616 4.68 -5.38 13.96
C LEU A 616 4.94 -6.23 15.21
N LEU A 617 5.01 -5.60 16.38
CA LEU A 617 5.14 -6.31 17.66
C LEU A 617 3.90 -7.14 17.99
N ILE A 618 2.70 -6.64 17.67
CA ILE A 618 1.45 -7.40 17.84
C ILE A 618 1.44 -8.66 16.95
N TYR A 619 1.92 -8.58 15.71
CA TYR A 619 2.05 -9.73 14.81
C TYR A 619 2.98 -10.78 15.42
N GLN A 620 4.17 -10.34 15.86
CA GLN A 620 5.15 -11.21 16.52
C GLN A 620 4.59 -11.82 17.79
N PHE A 621 3.94 -11.03 18.64
CA PHE A 621 3.31 -11.49 19.87
C PHE A 621 2.29 -12.60 19.63
N MET A 622 1.37 -12.40 18.68
CA MET A 622 0.35 -13.40 18.38
C MET A 622 0.95 -14.69 17.83
N TYR A 623 2.06 -14.59 17.10
CA TYR A 623 2.79 -15.76 16.63
C TYR A 623 3.51 -16.49 17.77
N ILE A 624 4.16 -15.77 18.70
CA ILE A 624 4.78 -16.36 19.90
C ILE A 624 3.74 -17.07 20.75
N LYS A 625 2.60 -16.42 21.00
CA LYS A 625 1.48 -17.01 21.75
C LYS A 625 1.03 -18.31 21.08
N PHE A 626 0.88 -18.30 19.75
CA PHE A 626 0.56 -19.50 18.99
C PHE A 626 1.60 -20.61 19.15
N LEU A 627 2.88 -20.30 18.97
CA LEU A 627 3.98 -21.26 19.11
C LEU A 627 3.98 -21.87 20.51
N PHE A 628 3.81 -21.05 21.56
CA PHE A 628 3.75 -21.49 22.94
C PHE A 628 2.57 -22.45 23.20
N GLU A 629 1.36 -22.08 22.77
CA GLU A 629 0.14 -22.87 22.99
C GLU A 629 0.14 -24.22 22.25
N ASN A 630 0.92 -24.34 21.18
CA ASN A 630 0.98 -25.55 20.37
C ASN A 630 2.27 -26.36 20.58
N SER A 631 3.19 -25.87 21.42
CA SER A 631 4.41 -26.59 21.77
C SER A 631 4.12 -27.72 22.75
N LYS A 632 4.39 -28.96 22.35
CA LYS A 632 4.19 -30.13 23.21
C LYS A 632 5.29 -30.22 24.27
N GLY A 633 4.90 -30.35 25.53
CA GLY A 633 5.81 -30.64 26.64
C GLY A 633 6.52 -29.40 27.23
N ILE A 634 6.17 -28.20 26.78
CA ILE A 634 6.68 -26.94 27.34
C ILE A 634 5.68 -26.39 28.35
N THR A 635 6.15 -26.03 29.55
CA THR A 635 5.31 -25.44 30.61
C THR A 635 5.62 -23.96 30.86
N GLU A 636 6.80 -23.49 30.45
CA GLU A 636 7.27 -22.12 30.66
C GLU A 636 7.70 -21.49 29.33
N LEU A 637 7.37 -20.22 29.11
CA LEU A 637 7.68 -19.52 27.87
C LEU A 637 9.21 -19.44 27.63
N LYS A 638 10.05 -19.49 28.67
CA LYS A 638 11.53 -19.50 28.53
C LYS A 638 12.07 -20.71 27.77
N GLN A 639 11.32 -21.80 27.74
CA GLN A 639 11.72 -23.03 27.05
C GLN A 639 11.32 -23.00 25.56
N LEU A 640 10.58 -21.98 25.12
CA LEU A 640 10.10 -21.89 23.74
C LEU A 640 11.26 -21.66 22.77
N GLU A 641 11.39 -22.59 21.83
CA GLU A 641 12.33 -22.50 20.72
C GLU A 641 11.58 -22.34 19.39
N TRP A 642 12.13 -21.51 18.52
CA TRP A 642 11.71 -21.37 17.14
C TRP A 642 12.94 -21.54 16.24
N GLU A 643 12.94 -22.53 15.34
CA GLU A 643 14.05 -22.79 14.41
C GLU A 643 15.42 -22.92 15.12
N HIS A 644 15.46 -23.65 16.24
CA HIS A 644 16.63 -23.81 17.11
C HIS A 644 17.12 -22.52 17.79
N VAL A 645 16.32 -21.46 17.78
CA VAL A 645 16.56 -20.22 18.51
C VAL A 645 15.70 -20.23 19.77
N ASN A 646 16.35 -20.22 20.94
CA ASN A 646 15.65 -19.97 22.19
C ASN A 646 15.20 -18.49 22.24
N LEU A 647 13.89 -18.26 22.20
CA LEU A 647 13.33 -16.90 22.10
C LEU A 647 13.60 -16.07 23.35
N TYR A 648 13.65 -16.71 24.53
CA TYR A 648 14.00 -16.00 25.76
C TYR A 648 15.45 -15.51 25.74
N GLU A 649 16.40 -16.34 25.30
CA GLU A 649 17.81 -15.94 25.16
C GLU A 649 17.99 -14.85 24.10
N ALA A 650 17.20 -14.88 23.03
CA ALA A 650 17.23 -13.88 21.97
C ALA A 650 16.66 -12.51 22.39
N LEU A 651 15.89 -12.40 23.48
CA LEU A 651 15.35 -11.11 23.92
C LEU A 651 16.46 -10.08 24.19
N ILE A 652 16.30 -8.88 23.61
CA ILE A 652 17.18 -7.72 23.81
C ILE A 652 17.11 -7.24 25.26
N ASP A 653 15.90 -7.12 25.80
CA ASP A 653 15.65 -6.81 27.20
C ASP A 653 14.92 -7.97 27.88
N LYS A 654 15.56 -8.61 28.86
CA LYS A 654 14.96 -9.74 29.59
C LYS A 654 13.72 -9.33 30.40
N LYS A 655 13.53 -8.05 30.73
CA LYS A 655 12.32 -7.57 31.41
C LYS A 655 11.08 -7.72 30.53
N LYS A 656 11.24 -7.64 29.20
CA LYS A 656 10.14 -7.84 28.24
C LYS A 656 9.52 -9.24 28.32
N TYR A 657 10.29 -10.22 28.80
CA TYR A 657 9.76 -11.57 29.02
C TYR A 657 8.55 -11.56 29.96
N GLU A 658 8.65 -10.84 31.10
CA GLU A 658 7.58 -10.80 32.09
C GLU A 658 6.32 -10.12 31.52
N GLU A 659 6.50 -9.07 30.72
CA GLU A 659 5.41 -8.41 29.98
C GLU A 659 4.73 -9.36 28.98
N ILE A 660 5.51 -10.13 28.19
CA ILE A 660 4.98 -11.10 27.22
C ILE A 660 4.26 -12.25 27.92
N GLU A 661 4.84 -12.80 28.99
CA GLU A 661 4.25 -13.90 29.75
C GLU A 661 2.95 -13.48 30.46
N ALA A 662 2.92 -12.27 31.03
CA ALA A 662 1.69 -11.67 31.53
C ALA A 662 0.64 -11.50 30.41
N ALA A 663 1.07 -11.04 29.23
CA ALA A 663 0.23 -10.83 28.04
C ALA A 663 -0.42 -12.13 27.55
N ILE A 664 0.34 -13.23 27.54
CA ILE A 664 -0.17 -14.56 27.16
C ILE A 664 -1.14 -15.08 28.22
N SER A 665 -0.83 -14.92 29.51
CA SER A 665 -1.63 -15.47 30.61
C SER A 665 -2.83 -14.60 31.01
N LYS A 666 -3.00 -13.42 30.43
CA LYS A 666 -4.05 -12.41 30.74
C LYS A 666 -4.06 -12.01 32.23
N LYS A 667 -2.92 -12.11 32.92
CA LYS A 667 -2.77 -11.76 34.35
C LYS A 667 -2.42 -10.29 34.51
N PHE A 668 -3.38 -9.40 34.30
CA PHE A 668 -3.18 -7.95 34.47
C PHE A 668 -4.18 -7.36 35.45
N ASN A 669 -3.74 -6.32 36.15
CA ASN A 669 -4.54 -5.63 37.16
C ASN A 669 -5.20 -4.36 36.60
N SER A 670 -4.71 -3.80 35.47
CA SER A 670 -5.32 -2.63 34.80
C SER A 670 -5.04 -2.54 33.28
N PRO A 671 -5.84 -1.78 32.50
CA PRO A 671 -5.56 -1.47 31.09
C PRO A 671 -4.24 -0.71 30.85
N GLN A 672 -3.69 -0.06 31.88
CA GLN A 672 -2.43 0.69 31.80
C GLN A 672 -1.20 -0.24 31.77
N ASP A 673 -1.38 -1.54 32.02
CA ASP A 673 -0.32 -2.54 32.09
C ASP A 673 0.12 -3.07 30.70
N TYR A 674 -0.58 -2.70 29.61
CA TYR A 674 -0.31 -3.20 28.26
C TYR A 674 0.76 -2.39 27.51
N THR A 675 1.79 -1.92 28.21
CA THR A 675 2.90 -1.15 27.61
C THR A 675 3.61 -1.89 26.48
N LEU A 676 3.54 -3.23 26.50
CA LEU A 676 4.12 -4.11 25.48
C LEU A 676 3.67 -3.76 24.05
N PHE A 677 2.38 -3.49 23.84
CA PHE A 677 1.83 -3.21 22.51
C PHE A 677 2.05 -1.78 22.02
N TYR A 678 2.55 -0.90 22.90
CA TYR A 678 2.87 0.49 22.61
C TYR A 678 4.38 0.75 22.59
N ASP A 679 5.18 -0.32 22.64
CA ASP A 679 6.64 -0.21 22.60
C ASP A 679 7.07 0.36 21.25
N ILE A 680 7.94 1.37 21.27
CA ILE A 680 8.44 2.04 20.06
C ILE A 680 9.50 1.22 19.33
N ASN A 681 10.03 0.17 19.96
CA ASN A 681 11.01 -0.71 19.34
C ASN A 681 10.39 -1.55 18.21
N VAL A 682 11.19 -1.83 17.17
CA VAL A 682 10.73 -2.56 15.98
C VAL A 682 10.80 -4.09 16.17
N SER A 683 11.59 -4.55 17.15
CA SER A 683 11.74 -5.97 17.48
C SER A 683 12.10 -6.12 18.95
N TRP A 684 11.65 -7.21 19.58
CA TRP A 684 12.08 -7.61 20.92
C TRP A 684 13.34 -8.48 20.91
N PHE A 685 13.77 -8.97 19.75
CA PHE A 685 14.78 -10.01 19.64
C PHE A 685 16.05 -9.54 18.92
N LYS A 686 17.18 -10.00 19.42
CA LYS A 686 18.50 -9.92 18.77
C LYS A 686 18.68 -11.14 17.87
N MET A 687 18.09 -11.08 16.69
CA MET A 687 18.15 -12.13 15.65
C MET A 687 19.14 -11.75 14.55
N SER A 688 19.64 -12.74 13.80
CA SER A 688 20.30 -12.46 12.51
C SER A 688 19.28 -11.94 11.49
N SER A 689 19.74 -11.28 10.43
CA SER A 689 18.84 -10.73 9.40
C SER A 689 17.94 -11.80 8.76
N GLY A 690 18.47 -13.00 8.51
CA GLY A 690 17.67 -14.12 7.99
C GLY A 690 16.65 -14.65 8.99
N GLN A 691 16.99 -14.74 10.27
CA GLN A 691 16.07 -15.14 11.35
C GLN A 691 14.94 -14.11 11.48
N GLU A 692 15.27 -12.82 11.52
CA GLU A 692 14.28 -11.75 11.66
C GLU A 692 13.33 -11.70 10.45
N ALA A 693 13.87 -11.85 9.23
CA ALA A 693 13.08 -11.89 7.99
C ALA A 693 12.08 -13.05 8.02
N LYS A 694 12.54 -14.27 8.36
CA LYS A 694 11.67 -15.45 8.42
C LYS A 694 10.62 -15.34 9.52
N PHE A 695 11.03 -14.94 10.73
CA PHE A 695 10.11 -14.80 11.86
C PHE A 695 9.02 -13.76 11.59
N THR A 696 9.41 -12.61 11.04
CA THR A 696 8.48 -11.52 10.71
C THR A 696 7.51 -11.94 9.59
N PHE A 697 8.01 -12.63 8.56
CA PHE A 697 7.18 -13.16 7.49
C PHE A 697 6.12 -14.14 8.02
N GLU A 698 6.54 -15.14 8.82
CA GLU A 698 5.65 -16.13 9.42
C GLU A 698 4.63 -15.47 10.36
N ALA A 699 5.05 -14.51 11.18
CA ALA A 699 4.17 -13.78 12.09
C ALA A 699 3.10 -12.97 11.34
N LYS A 700 3.47 -12.29 10.24
CA LYS A 700 2.53 -11.54 9.39
C LYS A 700 1.57 -12.47 8.64
N LEU A 701 2.07 -13.59 8.13
CA LEU A 701 1.24 -14.59 7.46
C LEU A 701 0.23 -15.21 8.44
N TYR A 702 0.68 -15.56 9.65
CA TYR A 702 -0.18 -16.03 10.73
C TYR A 702 -1.23 -14.97 11.10
N TRP A 703 -0.82 -13.70 11.25
CA TRP A 703 -1.74 -12.60 11.52
C TRP A 703 -2.84 -12.47 10.47
N ALA A 704 -2.46 -12.41 9.19
CA ALA A 704 -3.38 -12.24 8.06
C ALA A 704 -4.39 -13.40 7.96
N LEU A 705 -3.96 -14.63 8.25
CA LEU A 705 -4.81 -15.81 8.16
C LEU A 705 -5.67 -16.05 9.41
N ILE A 706 -5.19 -15.80 10.62
CA ILE A 706 -5.86 -16.24 11.87
C ILE A 706 -5.60 -15.28 13.03
N GLY A 707 -4.36 -14.82 13.18
CA GLY A 707 -3.89 -14.09 14.35
C GLY A 707 -4.68 -12.82 14.64
N GLY A 708 -5.10 -12.07 13.62
CA GLY A 708 -5.89 -10.85 13.82
C GLY A 708 -7.26 -11.12 14.46
N LYS A 709 -8.00 -12.12 13.95
CA LYS A 709 -9.30 -12.53 14.52
C LYS A 709 -9.15 -12.94 15.98
N ARG A 710 -8.19 -13.82 16.26
CA ARG A 710 -7.89 -14.25 17.64
C ARG A 710 -7.49 -13.08 18.52
N PHE A 711 -6.65 -12.17 18.04
CA PHE A 711 -6.24 -11.03 18.83
C PHE A 711 -7.46 -10.19 19.25
N ARG A 712 -8.39 -9.91 18.33
CA ARG A 712 -9.65 -9.22 18.67
C ARG A 712 -10.45 -10.00 19.71
N GLU A 713 -10.65 -11.29 19.52
CA GLU A 713 -11.39 -12.14 20.48
C GLU A 713 -10.78 -12.15 21.90
N TYR A 714 -9.45 -12.13 22.01
CA TYR A 714 -8.76 -12.26 23.31
C TYR A 714 -8.49 -10.92 24.00
N TYR A 715 -8.23 -9.84 23.24
CA TYR A 715 -7.66 -8.58 23.73
C TYR A 715 -8.54 -7.33 23.48
N SER A 716 -9.69 -7.43 22.80
CA SER A 716 -10.54 -6.24 22.53
C SER A 716 -11.04 -5.56 23.80
N ASP A 717 -11.50 -6.33 24.81
CA ASP A 717 -12.02 -5.78 26.08
C ASP A 717 -10.99 -4.93 26.83
N ILE A 718 -9.73 -5.34 26.70
CA ILE A 718 -8.58 -4.74 27.39
C ILE A 718 -8.17 -3.43 26.72
N LEU A 719 -8.20 -3.39 25.39
CA LEU A 719 -7.75 -2.23 24.63
C LEU A 719 -8.80 -1.11 24.60
N GLU A 720 -10.04 -1.38 25.01
CA GLU A 720 -11.15 -0.43 25.01
C GLU A 720 -11.21 0.33 23.66
N LYS A 721 -11.11 1.66 23.68
CA LYS A 721 -11.13 2.52 22.48
C LYS A 721 -9.92 2.31 21.57
N ASN A 722 -8.77 1.87 22.09
CA ASN A 722 -7.58 1.62 21.27
C ASN A 722 -7.71 0.37 20.39
N SER A 723 -8.72 -0.47 20.61
CA SER A 723 -9.05 -1.58 19.71
C SER A 723 -9.43 -1.10 18.30
N GLU A 724 -9.90 0.15 18.15
CA GLU A 724 -10.24 0.78 16.86
C GLU A 724 -9.04 0.89 15.90
N GLN A 725 -7.81 0.93 16.44
CA GLN A 725 -6.58 0.99 15.65
C GLN A 725 -6.32 -0.33 14.90
N ILE A 726 -7.01 -1.42 15.25
CA ILE A 726 -6.85 -2.75 14.66
C ILE A 726 -7.78 -2.92 13.47
N ASP A 727 -7.23 -2.78 12.29
CA ASP A 727 -7.96 -2.99 11.05
C ASP A 727 -8.04 -4.47 10.65
N LEU A 728 -9.14 -5.13 11.02
CA LEU A 728 -9.39 -6.52 10.60
C LEU A 728 -9.75 -6.68 9.12
N SER A 729 -10.03 -5.60 8.37
CA SER A 729 -10.22 -5.71 6.91
C SER A 729 -8.94 -6.22 6.22
N ARG A 730 -7.78 -6.01 6.86
CA ARG A 730 -6.47 -6.52 6.44
C ARG A 730 -6.31 -8.02 6.65
N CYS A 731 -7.25 -8.71 7.29
CA CYS A 731 -7.21 -10.17 7.47
C CYS A 731 -8.10 -10.89 6.45
N ILE A 732 -7.79 -12.17 6.20
CA ILE A 732 -8.56 -13.05 5.31
C ILE A 732 -9.76 -13.58 6.10
N ARG A 733 -10.99 -13.31 5.64
CA ARG A 733 -12.24 -13.74 6.31
C ARG A 733 -12.73 -15.08 5.77
N GLU A 734 -13.69 -15.68 6.47
CA GLU A 734 -14.31 -16.95 6.04
C GLU A 734 -14.99 -16.75 4.67
N ASP A 735 -14.83 -17.71 3.78
CA ASP A 735 -15.28 -17.69 2.39
C ASP A 735 -14.69 -16.58 1.49
N ASP A 736 -13.68 -15.83 1.98
CA ASP A 736 -12.91 -14.90 1.13
C ASP A 736 -12.09 -15.67 0.09
N SER A 737 -11.81 -15.00 -1.04
CA SER A 737 -10.69 -15.40 -1.91
C SER A 737 -9.61 -14.34 -1.88
N ALA A 738 -8.38 -14.79 -1.69
CA ALA A 738 -7.22 -13.93 -1.49
C ALA A 738 -6.12 -14.32 -2.46
N ILE A 739 -5.61 -13.32 -3.16
CA ILE A 739 -4.43 -13.47 -4.01
C ILE A 739 -3.23 -13.00 -3.21
N ILE A 740 -2.29 -13.90 -2.96
CA ILE A 740 -1.11 -13.67 -2.13
C ILE A 740 0.11 -13.61 -3.06
N TYR A 741 0.62 -12.39 -3.25
CA TYR A 741 1.89 -12.12 -3.88
C TYR A 741 3.00 -12.17 -2.84
N ILE A 742 4.02 -13.00 -3.09
CA ILE A 742 5.23 -13.04 -2.27
C ILE A 742 6.41 -12.73 -3.18
N ASP A 743 6.87 -11.48 -3.14
CA ASP A 743 7.97 -11.00 -3.96
C ASP A 743 9.31 -11.18 -3.23
N GLU A 744 10.15 -12.09 -3.74
CA GLU A 744 11.45 -12.46 -3.17
C GLU A 744 11.34 -12.75 -1.66
N GLY A 745 10.32 -13.51 -1.27
CA GLY A 745 10.05 -13.83 0.14
C GLY A 745 11.16 -14.61 0.84
N ASP A 746 12.01 -15.27 0.07
CA ASP A 746 13.17 -16.03 0.52
C ASP A 746 14.48 -15.23 0.55
N LEU A 747 14.40 -13.92 0.29
CA LEU A 747 15.52 -13.00 0.43
C LEU A 747 16.03 -13.01 1.88
N TYR A 748 17.35 -13.11 2.05
CA TYR A 748 18.08 -13.28 3.33
C TYR A 748 17.98 -14.67 3.99
N TYR A 749 17.23 -15.62 3.42
CA TYR A 749 17.11 -16.94 4.04
C TYR A 749 18.38 -17.76 3.83
N HIS A 750 18.72 -18.57 4.84
CA HIS A 750 19.69 -19.65 4.67
C HIS A 750 19.16 -20.67 3.63
N PRO A 751 20.01 -21.31 2.80
CA PRO A 751 19.54 -22.26 1.77
C PRO A 751 18.58 -23.34 2.28
N GLU A 752 18.79 -23.83 3.50
CA GLU A 752 17.88 -24.80 4.12
C GLU A 752 16.47 -24.22 4.37
N TRP A 753 16.36 -22.94 4.75
CA TRP A 753 15.05 -22.28 4.88
C TRP A 753 14.44 -21.93 3.52
N GLN A 754 15.25 -21.66 2.49
CA GLN A 754 14.74 -21.51 1.12
C GLN A 754 14.12 -22.82 0.63
N ARG A 755 14.79 -23.96 0.88
CA ARG A 755 14.25 -25.30 0.58
C ARG A 755 12.97 -25.62 1.36
N GLN A 756 12.84 -25.11 2.59
CA GLN A 756 11.64 -25.31 3.42
C GLN A 756 10.58 -24.22 3.25
N PHE A 757 10.75 -23.29 2.31
CA PHE A 757 9.92 -22.09 2.21
C PHE A 757 8.43 -22.40 2.04
N MET A 758 8.09 -23.28 1.08
CA MET A 758 6.71 -23.70 0.88
C MET A 758 6.17 -24.44 2.10
N LYS A 759 6.97 -25.29 2.74
CA LYS A 759 6.57 -25.99 3.96
C LYS A 759 6.12 -25.01 5.06
N SER A 760 6.90 -23.95 5.34
CA SER A 760 6.52 -22.92 6.32
C SER A 760 5.17 -22.27 6.00
N ILE A 761 4.92 -21.92 4.73
CA ILE A 761 3.63 -21.34 4.30
C ILE A 761 2.49 -22.32 4.54
N LEU A 762 2.65 -23.58 4.11
CA LEU A 762 1.61 -24.61 4.22
C LEU A 762 1.29 -24.96 5.66
N GLU A 763 2.29 -25.00 6.54
CA GLU A 763 2.08 -25.24 7.97
C GLU A 763 1.19 -24.16 8.59
N ILE A 764 1.38 -22.89 8.24
CA ILE A 764 0.55 -21.78 8.73
C ILE A 764 -0.85 -21.81 8.10
N VAL A 765 -0.98 -22.10 6.80
CA VAL A 765 -2.30 -22.21 6.11
C VAL A 765 -3.15 -23.34 6.72
N LYS A 766 -2.52 -24.45 7.12
CA LYS A 766 -3.20 -25.60 7.76
C LYS A 766 -3.80 -25.26 9.13
N LEU A 767 -3.28 -24.25 9.82
CA LEU A 767 -3.81 -23.81 11.11
C LEU A 767 -5.23 -23.24 11.00
N ARG A 768 -5.59 -22.73 9.81
CA ARG A 768 -6.89 -22.13 9.57
C ARG A 768 -7.95 -23.22 9.43
N LYS A 769 -9.04 -23.09 10.19
CA LYS A 769 -10.15 -24.04 10.15
C LYS A 769 -11.24 -23.61 9.19
N GLU A 770 -11.48 -22.30 9.14
CA GLU A 770 -12.44 -21.65 8.26
C GLU A 770 -12.04 -21.83 6.80
N GLU A 771 -13.04 -22.08 5.94
CA GLU A 771 -12.82 -22.19 4.50
C GLU A 771 -12.45 -20.85 3.89
N CYS A 772 -11.59 -20.89 2.88
CA CYS A 772 -11.23 -19.76 2.01
C CYS A 772 -10.59 -20.30 0.72
N SER A 773 -10.40 -19.43 -0.27
CA SER A 773 -9.72 -19.78 -1.52
C SER A 773 -8.48 -18.90 -1.73
N LEU A 774 -7.30 -19.51 -1.72
CA LEU A 774 -6.01 -18.83 -1.82
C LEU A 774 -5.39 -19.07 -3.20
N GLN A 775 -4.90 -18.01 -3.82
CA GLN A 775 -4.03 -18.07 -5.00
C GLN A 775 -2.65 -17.56 -4.59
N LEU A 776 -1.62 -18.41 -4.65
CA LEU A 776 -0.25 -18.04 -4.30
C LEU A 776 0.54 -17.72 -5.57
N ILE A 777 1.13 -16.52 -5.65
CA ILE A 777 2.02 -16.12 -6.74
C ILE A 777 3.34 -15.67 -6.11
N ILE A 778 4.39 -16.46 -6.29
CA ILE A 778 5.68 -16.30 -5.62
C ILE A 778 6.71 -15.91 -6.66
N THR A 779 7.57 -14.94 -6.37
CA THR A 779 8.79 -14.72 -7.15
C THR A 779 10.00 -15.18 -6.35
N SER A 780 11.00 -15.71 -7.05
CA SER A 780 12.27 -16.02 -6.43
C SER A 780 13.45 -15.91 -7.39
N ASN A 781 14.62 -15.63 -6.84
CA ASN A 781 15.92 -15.78 -7.50
C ASN A 781 16.62 -17.08 -7.09
N SER A 782 15.95 -17.91 -6.30
CA SER A 782 16.50 -19.11 -5.69
C SER A 782 16.01 -20.38 -6.39
N PRO A 783 16.92 -21.27 -6.84
CA PRO A 783 16.54 -22.56 -7.40
C PRO A 783 16.04 -23.54 -6.33
N TYR A 784 16.33 -23.29 -5.05
CA TYR A 784 15.99 -24.19 -3.94
C TYR A 784 14.47 -24.34 -3.76
N ILE A 785 13.70 -23.33 -4.14
CA ILE A 785 12.24 -23.31 -4.00
C ILE A 785 11.55 -24.08 -5.13
N LEU A 786 12.15 -24.13 -6.32
CA LEU A 786 11.54 -24.70 -7.52
C LEU A 786 11.23 -26.20 -7.40
N SER A 787 11.95 -26.93 -6.55
CA SER A 787 11.71 -28.36 -6.33
C SER A 787 10.31 -28.67 -5.79
N ASP A 788 9.62 -27.68 -5.19
CA ASP A 788 8.27 -27.86 -4.65
C ASP A 788 7.16 -27.48 -5.66
N PHE A 789 7.50 -27.10 -6.89
CA PHE A 789 6.57 -26.63 -7.91
C PHE A 789 6.57 -27.56 -9.11
N PHE A 790 5.40 -27.79 -9.71
CA PHE A 790 5.31 -28.48 -11.00
C PHE A 790 5.75 -27.56 -12.13
N HIS A 791 6.29 -28.13 -13.21
CA HIS A 791 6.86 -27.33 -14.29
C HIS A 791 5.83 -26.36 -14.89
N GLN A 792 4.58 -26.80 -15.10
CA GLN A 792 3.50 -25.95 -15.61
C GLN A 792 3.21 -24.73 -14.72
N ASP A 793 3.46 -24.82 -13.41
CA ASP A 793 3.23 -23.74 -12.45
C ASP A 793 4.38 -22.72 -12.40
N VAL A 794 5.45 -22.92 -13.19
CA VAL A 794 6.66 -22.10 -13.17
C VAL A 794 6.76 -21.23 -14.43
N LEU A 795 6.77 -19.91 -14.24
CA LEU A 795 7.07 -18.93 -15.28
C LEU A 795 8.57 -18.57 -15.27
N TYR A 796 9.20 -18.77 -16.41
CA TYR A 796 10.61 -18.48 -16.66
C TYR A 796 10.75 -17.18 -17.50
N ILE A 797 11.26 -16.09 -16.91
CA ILE A 797 11.44 -14.82 -17.64
C ILE A 797 12.86 -14.69 -18.21
N MET A 798 12.98 -14.84 -19.54
CA MET A 798 14.24 -14.78 -20.27
C MET A 798 14.49 -13.39 -20.91
N PRO A 799 15.74 -12.89 -20.92
CA PRO A 799 16.07 -11.63 -21.60
C PRO A 799 16.04 -11.68 -23.15
N ASN A 800 16.18 -12.86 -23.78
CA ASN A 800 16.58 -12.96 -25.20
C ASN A 800 15.88 -14.06 -26.04
N ASP A 801 14.66 -14.49 -25.70
CA ASP A 801 13.93 -15.56 -26.44
C ASP A 801 14.74 -16.87 -26.64
N GLU A 802 15.75 -17.13 -25.81
CA GLU A 802 16.55 -18.36 -25.87
C GLU A 802 15.67 -19.56 -25.52
N GLU A 803 15.54 -20.51 -26.46
CA GLU A 803 14.87 -21.79 -26.22
C GLU A 803 15.64 -22.57 -25.14
N PHE A 804 15.04 -22.67 -23.96
CA PHE A 804 15.53 -23.53 -22.89
C PHE A 804 14.69 -24.80 -22.85
N ASN A 805 15.33 -25.97 -22.86
CA ASN A 805 14.67 -27.24 -22.57
C ASN A 805 14.18 -27.19 -21.12
N ILE A 806 12.89 -26.97 -20.95
CA ILE A 806 12.32 -26.80 -19.64
C ILE A 806 12.28 -28.16 -18.96
N ALA A 807 13.07 -28.29 -17.89
CA ALA A 807 13.17 -29.52 -17.12
C ALA A 807 11.98 -29.63 -16.16
N GLU A 808 11.54 -30.86 -15.91
CA GLU A 808 10.63 -31.15 -14.80
C GLU A 808 11.22 -30.65 -13.48
N THR A 809 10.45 -29.87 -12.74
CA THR A 809 10.89 -29.17 -11.53
C THR A 809 10.49 -29.87 -10.25
N PHE A 810 9.29 -30.45 -10.18
CA PHE A 810 8.77 -31.05 -8.96
C PHE A 810 9.61 -32.28 -8.52
N GLY A 811 10.14 -32.24 -7.30
CA GLY A 811 11.02 -33.27 -6.76
C GLY A 811 12.40 -33.38 -7.43
N GLN A 812 12.78 -32.41 -8.26
CA GLN A 812 14.05 -32.43 -8.99
C GLN A 812 15.26 -32.21 -8.07
N ASN A 813 16.39 -32.82 -8.43
CA ASN A 813 17.64 -32.56 -7.73
C ASN A 813 18.04 -31.07 -7.85
N ILE A 814 18.32 -30.43 -6.72
CA ILE A 814 18.70 -29.01 -6.64
C ILE A 814 19.92 -28.70 -7.52
N HIS A 815 20.89 -29.60 -7.63
CA HIS A 815 22.06 -29.41 -8.50
C HIS A 815 21.68 -29.32 -9.99
N THR A 816 20.65 -30.04 -10.41
CA THR A 816 20.10 -29.96 -11.77
C THR A 816 19.41 -28.62 -12.00
N LEU A 817 18.59 -28.19 -11.03
CA LEU A 817 17.91 -26.87 -11.08
C LEU A 817 18.91 -25.71 -11.10
N LEU A 818 19.99 -25.82 -10.32
CA LEU A 818 21.09 -24.86 -10.26
C LEU A 818 21.84 -24.70 -11.58
N LYS A 819 21.98 -25.77 -12.37
CA LYS A 819 22.61 -25.77 -13.70
C LYS A 819 21.69 -25.20 -14.80
N SER A 820 20.45 -24.85 -14.48
CA SER A 820 19.58 -24.12 -15.39
C SER A 820 20.18 -22.74 -15.72
N PRO A 821 20.09 -22.24 -16.98
CA PRO A 821 20.68 -20.97 -17.43
C PRO A 821 20.15 -19.74 -16.70
N PHE A 822 19.12 -19.92 -15.88
CA PHE A 822 18.59 -18.93 -14.96
C PHE A 822 19.52 -18.63 -13.77
N PHE A 823 20.16 -19.64 -13.18
CA PHE A 823 20.79 -19.51 -11.86
C PHE A 823 22.31 -19.44 -11.93
N MET A 824 22.97 -20.44 -12.49
CA MET A 824 24.44 -20.48 -12.53
C MET A 824 24.98 -20.91 -13.89
N LYS A 825 26.07 -20.26 -14.32
CA LYS A 825 26.85 -20.70 -15.48
C LYS A 825 27.72 -21.93 -15.17
N SER A 826 28.15 -22.07 -13.92
CA SER A 826 28.99 -23.16 -13.44
C SER A 826 28.72 -23.39 -11.95
N THR A 827 28.89 -24.63 -11.49
CA THR A 827 28.82 -25.00 -10.07
C THR A 827 30.16 -24.77 -9.33
N ILE A 828 31.17 -24.28 -10.03
CA ILE A 828 32.52 -24.02 -9.50
C ILE A 828 32.74 -22.51 -9.39
N GLY A 829 33.34 -22.07 -8.28
CA GLY A 829 33.65 -20.65 -8.07
C GLY A 829 34.57 -20.10 -9.16
N CYS A 830 34.33 -18.87 -9.60
CA CYS A 830 35.04 -18.27 -10.75
C CYS A 830 36.56 -18.20 -10.56
N VAL A 831 37.04 -17.94 -9.33
CA VAL A 831 38.48 -17.95 -9.03
C VAL A 831 39.05 -19.35 -9.18
N ALA A 832 38.41 -20.37 -8.58
CA ALA A 832 38.85 -21.76 -8.71
C ALA A 832 38.85 -22.18 -10.18
N TYR A 833 37.77 -21.90 -10.91
CA TYR A 833 37.67 -22.20 -12.33
C TYR A 833 38.76 -21.51 -13.16
N SER A 834 39.01 -20.22 -12.93
CA SER A 834 40.05 -19.45 -13.64
C SER A 834 41.46 -19.93 -13.32
N LYS A 835 41.76 -20.25 -12.05
CA LYS A 835 43.07 -20.78 -11.65
C LYS A 835 43.30 -22.19 -12.20
N ILE A 836 42.30 -23.07 -12.11
CA ILE A 836 42.35 -24.43 -12.68
C ILE A 836 42.53 -24.36 -14.19
N SER A 837 41.68 -23.61 -14.89
CA SER A 837 41.74 -23.49 -16.36
C SER A 837 43.05 -22.85 -16.82
N GLY A 838 43.53 -21.80 -16.12
CA GLY A 838 44.81 -21.17 -16.45
C GLY A 838 46.03 -22.07 -16.21
N VAL A 839 46.00 -22.91 -15.16
CA VAL A 839 47.06 -23.92 -14.95
C VAL A 839 46.95 -25.02 -16.01
N MET A 840 45.75 -25.47 -16.36
CA MET A 840 45.54 -26.44 -17.43
C MET A 840 46.07 -25.91 -18.77
N GLU A 841 45.74 -24.67 -19.15
CA GLU A 841 46.25 -24.02 -20.36
C GLU A 841 47.78 -23.91 -20.33
N ALA A 842 48.35 -23.44 -19.23
CA ALA A 842 49.80 -23.33 -19.08
C ALA A 842 50.52 -24.68 -19.19
N LEU A 843 49.89 -25.77 -18.74
CA LEU A 843 50.43 -27.14 -18.87
C LEU A 843 50.15 -27.77 -20.24
N SER A 844 49.06 -27.37 -20.92
CA SER A 844 48.62 -27.93 -22.22
C SER A 844 49.27 -27.27 -23.43
N ASP A 845 49.94 -26.12 -23.26
CA ASP A 845 50.54 -25.35 -24.35
C ASP A 845 51.73 -26.11 -24.99
N GLU A 846 51.44 -27.05 -25.88
CA GLU A 846 52.44 -27.79 -26.67
C GLU A 846 53.16 -26.92 -27.72
N GLY A 847 52.68 -25.69 -27.95
CA GLY A 847 53.07 -24.83 -29.08
C GLY A 847 54.43 -24.13 -28.99
N ASN A 848 55.04 -24.01 -27.80
CA ASN A 848 56.27 -23.24 -27.59
C ASN A 848 57.45 -24.07 -27.05
N ARG A 849 57.54 -25.36 -27.37
CA ARG A 849 58.72 -26.20 -27.03
C ARG A 849 60.04 -25.79 -27.73
N ALA A 850 60.08 -24.66 -28.43
CA ALA A 850 61.23 -24.19 -29.22
C ALA A 850 61.96 -22.96 -28.61
N SER A 851 61.50 -22.41 -27.50
CA SER A 851 62.15 -21.29 -26.80
C SER A 851 62.43 -21.66 -25.33
N GLU A 852 63.51 -21.13 -24.78
CA GLU A 852 64.22 -21.60 -23.57
C GLU A 852 63.36 -21.80 -22.29
N ASN A 853 63.84 -22.69 -21.41
CA ASN A 853 63.27 -23.26 -20.17
C ASN A 853 62.62 -22.31 -19.11
N ASN A 854 62.41 -21.01 -19.37
CA ASN A 854 62.02 -20.02 -18.36
C ASN A 854 60.54 -19.56 -18.43
N GLU A 855 59.79 -19.81 -19.51
CA GLU A 855 58.42 -19.27 -19.65
C GLU A 855 57.35 -20.05 -18.84
N LEU A 856 57.47 -21.37 -18.70
CA LEU A 856 56.47 -22.20 -18.01
C LEU A 856 56.34 -21.89 -16.50
N PRO A 857 57.45 -21.78 -15.72
CA PRO A 857 57.36 -21.36 -14.33
C PRO A 857 56.78 -19.95 -14.19
N GLU A 858 57.15 -19.02 -15.06
CA GLU A 858 56.64 -17.64 -15.03
C GLU A 858 55.13 -17.58 -15.29
N ASN A 859 54.63 -18.29 -16.29
CA ASN A 859 53.19 -18.35 -16.61
C ASN A 859 52.38 -18.99 -15.48
N ILE A 860 52.85 -20.09 -14.90
CA ILE A 860 52.18 -20.75 -13.77
C ILE A 860 52.22 -19.88 -12.51
N MET A 861 53.32 -19.19 -12.26
CA MET A 861 53.44 -18.26 -11.12
C MET A 861 52.63 -16.98 -11.34
N GLU A 862 52.47 -16.53 -12.58
CA GLU A 862 51.53 -15.47 -12.95
C GLU A 862 50.09 -15.91 -12.65
N VAL A 863 49.71 -17.11 -13.10
CA VAL A 863 48.37 -17.67 -12.85
C VAL A 863 48.13 -17.91 -11.37
N LEU A 864 49.05 -18.50 -10.60
CA LEU A 864 48.80 -18.85 -9.19
C LEU A 864 49.02 -17.68 -8.23
N TYR A 865 50.05 -16.87 -8.45
CA TYR A 865 50.55 -15.88 -7.50
C TYR A 865 50.62 -14.44 -8.02
N ASN A 866 50.12 -14.15 -9.22
CA ASN A 866 50.08 -12.80 -9.82
C ASN A 866 51.47 -12.10 -9.84
N LYS A 867 52.50 -12.78 -10.37
CA LYS A 867 53.89 -12.25 -10.52
C LYS A 867 54.65 -12.07 -9.22
N ARG A 868 54.70 -13.11 -8.38
CA ARG A 868 55.78 -13.22 -7.39
C ARG A 868 57.07 -13.62 -8.10
N ASP A 869 58.08 -12.77 -7.97
CA ASP A 869 59.40 -12.93 -8.60
C ASP A 869 60.25 -13.90 -7.75
N ASP A 870 59.95 -15.20 -7.87
CA ASP A 870 60.67 -16.27 -7.18
C ASP A 870 61.36 -17.17 -8.23
N ASN A 871 62.70 -17.18 -8.24
CA ASN A 871 63.50 -18.13 -9.03
C ASN A 871 63.32 -19.55 -8.45
N LEU A 872 62.27 -20.26 -8.88
CA LEU A 872 61.91 -21.59 -8.41
C LEU A 872 62.54 -22.70 -9.25
N SER A 873 63.03 -23.75 -8.58
CA SER A 873 63.45 -24.98 -9.25
C SER A 873 62.25 -25.79 -9.77
N LYS A 874 62.45 -26.65 -10.78
CA LYS A 874 61.40 -27.55 -11.31
C LYS A 874 60.77 -28.45 -10.22
N THR A 875 61.56 -28.84 -9.22
CA THR A 875 61.10 -29.66 -8.09
C THR A 875 60.19 -28.87 -7.14
N GLU A 876 60.51 -27.61 -6.88
CA GLU A 876 59.66 -26.72 -6.06
C GLU A 876 58.35 -26.38 -6.78
N LEU A 877 58.42 -26.12 -8.09
CA LEU A 877 57.24 -25.91 -8.93
C LEU A 877 56.32 -27.14 -8.94
N TYR A 878 56.88 -28.34 -9.11
CA TYR A 878 56.12 -29.59 -9.03
C TYR A 878 55.46 -29.78 -7.66
N ASN A 879 56.16 -29.49 -6.56
CA ASN A 879 55.59 -29.60 -5.22
C ASN A 879 54.47 -28.58 -4.98
N ILE A 880 54.60 -27.36 -5.49
CA ILE A 880 53.56 -26.32 -5.43
C ILE A 880 52.33 -26.78 -6.23
N LEU A 881 52.52 -27.25 -7.46
CA LEU A 881 51.43 -27.71 -8.31
C LEU A 881 50.73 -28.95 -7.75
N LYS A 882 51.49 -29.92 -7.25
CA LYS A 882 50.95 -31.11 -6.57
C LYS A 882 50.16 -30.72 -5.34
N SER A 883 50.66 -29.76 -4.55
CA SER A 883 49.92 -29.19 -3.42
C SER A 883 48.63 -28.52 -3.89
N PHE A 884 48.69 -27.70 -4.94
CA PHE A 884 47.51 -27.04 -5.52
C PHE A 884 46.46 -28.06 -5.97
N VAL A 885 46.84 -29.07 -6.75
CA VAL A 885 45.95 -30.13 -7.26
C VAL A 885 45.35 -30.97 -6.13
N ASN A 886 46.11 -31.24 -5.07
CA ASN A 886 45.59 -31.92 -3.88
C ASN A 886 44.48 -31.13 -3.15
N ASN A 887 44.42 -29.80 -3.33
CA ASN A 887 43.37 -28.95 -2.75
C ASN A 887 42.15 -28.79 -3.67
N ILE A 888 42.14 -29.37 -4.87
CA ILE A 888 40.98 -29.36 -5.77
C ILE A 888 39.97 -30.41 -5.29
N GLY A 889 38.75 -29.97 -4.99
CA GLY A 889 37.68 -30.84 -4.52
C GLY A 889 36.89 -31.55 -5.63
N GLU A 890 36.87 -31.00 -6.85
CA GLU A 890 36.17 -31.61 -7.98
C GLU A 890 37.09 -32.66 -8.65
N GLU A 891 36.74 -33.94 -8.52
CA GLU A 891 37.59 -35.06 -8.91
C GLU A 891 37.98 -35.04 -10.39
N ILE A 892 37.07 -34.64 -11.28
CA ILE A 892 37.33 -34.58 -12.73
C ILE A 892 38.50 -33.64 -13.05
N TYR A 893 38.51 -32.42 -12.49
CA TYR A 893 39.60 -31.47 -12.73
C TYR A 893 40.89 -31.89 -12.03
N LYS A 894 40.77 -32.54 -10.87
CA LYS A 894 41.92 -33.05 -10.14
C LYS A 894 42.65 -34.12 -10.96
N ILE A 895 41.92 -35.11 -11.47
CA ILE A 895 42.47 -36.20 -12.28
C ILE A 895 43.13 -35.65 -13.55
N GLU A 896 42.43 -34.77 -14.27
CA GLU A 896 42.94 -34.16 -15.50
C GLU A 896 44.25 -33.37 -15.26
N LEU A 897 44.32 -32.59 -14.18
CA LEU A 897 45.53 -31.85 -13.82
C LEU A 897 46.65 -32.77 -13.31
N GLU A 898 46.35 -33.87 -12.62
CA GLU A 898 47.35 -34.88 -12.26
C GLU A 898 47.98 -35.50 -13.51
N HIS A 899 47.15 -35.82 -14.52
CA HIS A 899 47.64 -36.33 -15.81
C HIS A 899 48.53 -35.30 -16.52
N LEU A 900 48.05 -34.06 -16.69
CA LEU A 900 48.83 -32.99 -17.32
C LEU A 900 50.13 -32.69 -16.57
N LEU A 901 50.14 -32.77 -15.23
CA LEU A 901 51.35 -32.62 -14.42
C LEU A 901 52.35 -33.75 -14.64
N GLU A 902 51.88 -34.99 -14.71
CA GLU A 902 52.71 -36.17 -14.95
C GLU A 902 53.33 -36.15 -16.36
N GLU A 903 52.60 -35.66 -17.37
CA GLU A 903 53.10 -35.47 -18.74
C GLU A 903 54.10 -34.31 -18.87
N SER A 904 53.84 -33.18 -18.19
CA SER A 904 54.62 -31.94 -18.33
C SER A 904 55.89 -31.92 -17.48
N LEU A 905 55.86 -32.58 -16.31
CA LEU A 905 56.95 -32.63 -15.33
C LEU A 905 57.16 -34.08 -14.86
N PRO A 906 57.60 -35.00 -15.74
CA PRO A 906 57.75 -36.41 -15.40
C PRO A 906 58.84 -36.61 -14.34
N GLN A 907 58.47 -37.19 -13.19
CA GLN A 907 59.42 -37.98 -12.40
C GLN A 907 59.55 -39.36 -13.06
N GLN A 908 60.74 -39.94 -13.07
CA GLN A 908 60.96 -41.31 -13.55
C GLN A 908 60.09 -42.30 -12.75
N ASN A 909 58.89 -42.62 -13.21
CA ASN A 909 58.09 -43.79 -12.81
C ASN A 909 56.86 -43.97 -13.73
N GLU A 910 57.11 -44.24 -15.00
CA GLU A 910 56.13 -44.61 -16.03
C GLU A 910 55.23 -45.80 -15.63
N PHE A 911 55.69 -46.65 -14.69
CA PHE A 911 54.96 -47.79 -14.16
C PHE A 911 53.77 -47.42 -13.26
N ASP A 912 53.91 -46.37 -12.45
CA ASP A 912 52.84 -45.94 -11.54
C ASP A 912 51.69 -45.27 -12.32
N ILE A 913 52.04 -44.58 -13.42
CA ILE A 913 51.10 -43.94 -14.36
C ILE A 913 50.22 -45.00 -15.02
N LEU A 914 50.81 -46.07 -15.57
CA LEU A 914 50.07 -47.16 -16.21
C LEU A 914 49.17 -47.94 -15.24
N MET A 915 49.58 -48.08 -13.98
CA MET A 915 48.76 -48.72 -12.94
C MET A 915 47.56 -47.87 -12.53
N LYS A 916 47.70 -46.54 -12.54
CA LYS A 916 46.62 -45.59 -12.23
C LYS A 916 45.59 -45.52 -13.38
N GLN A 917 46.05 -45.47 -14.63
CA GLN A 917 45.18 -45.56 -15.83
C GLN A 917 44.36 -46.85 -15.87
N LYS A 918 44.94 -47.97 -15.45
CA LYS A 918 44.21 -49.25 -15.35
C LYS A 918 43.08 -49.17 -14.32
N ALA A 919 43.35 -48.61 -13.13
CA ALA A 919 42.35 -48.46 -12.07
C ALA A 919 41.19 -47.55 -12.53
N GLU A 920 41.50 -46.49 -13.28
CA GLU A 920 40.54 -45.53 -13.82
C GLU A 920 39.57 -46.15 -14.83
N ILE A 921 40.08 -46.99 -15.75
CA ILE A 921 39.24 -47.73 -16.70
C ILE A 921 38.31 -48.72 -15.97
N GLU A 922 38.79 -49.37 -14.91
CA GLU A 922 38.01 -50.32 -14.11
C GLU A 922 36.89 -49.63 -13.31
N GLU A 923 37.13 -48.43 -12.77
CA GLU A 923 36.12 -47.66 -12.03
C GLU A 923 35.05 -47.07 -12.95
N ARG A 924 35.46 -46.54 -14.11
CA ARG A 924 34.55 -46.00 -15.14
C ARG A 924 33.65 -47.10 -15.72
N LEU A 925 34.18 -48.32 -15.88
CA LEU A 925 33.39 -49.50 -16.25
C LEU A 925 32.35 -49.89 -15.20
N ARG A 926 32.67 -49.82 -13.90
CA ARG A 926 31.70 -50.09 -12.82
C ARG A 926 30.57 -49.06 -12.82
N PHE A 927 30.91 -47.78 -12.92
CA PHE A 927 29.92 -46.69 -12.95
C PHE A 927 28.96 -46.81 -14.16
N LEU A 928 29.48 -47.23 -15.32
CA LEU A 928 28.66 -47.50 -16.51
C LEU A 928 27.81 -48.78 -16.40
N GLN A 929 28.21 -49.75 -15.56
CA GLN A 929 27.43 -50.97 -15.29
C GLN A 929 26.34 -50.75 -14.25
N GLU A 930 26.54 -49.85 -13.28
CA GLU A 930 25.55 -49.48 -12.26
C GLU A 930 24.49 -48.47 -12.78
N SER A 931 24.73 -47.85 -13.93
CA SER A 931 23.80 -46.91 -14.58
C SER A 931 22.89 -47.54 -15.67
N LYS A 932 22.91 -48.88 -15.81
CA LYS A 932 21.95 -49.68 -16.59
C LYS A 932 20.99 -50.40 -15.63
#